data_AF-J2UUU5-F1
#
_entry.id   AF-J2UUU5-F1
#
_cell.length_a   1.000
_cell.length_b   1.000
_cell.length_c   1.000
_cell.angle_alpha   90.00
_cell.angle_beta   90.00
_cell.angle_gamma   90.00
#
_symmetry.space_group_name_H-M   'P 1'
#
loop_
_entity.id
_entity.type
_entity.pdbx_description
1 polymer ?
#
loop_
_entity_poly.entity_id
_entity_poly.type
_entity_poly.pdbx_seq_one_letter_code
_entity_poly.pdbx_strand_id
1 'polypeptide(L)'
;MLASANVAHFTLLIPTIRNDFKVLAFEGTETISALYSIQVDLVSEHPDFDLESLLNQPAFLQFGLNGEGIHGHVTRVSVGEVGKRLTRYRMHLVPALHDLQFSHDQRIFQGLTAPQIIAQVLKGHGIQADAFSFHVRTSPEREYCTQYGESCFEFVRRLCAEDGIAWHHQHSREGHVLVFSDDQTAFAKLGETPYLQGAGMVAEHPVVSQFSMRYSTRPSKVTRRNYDPKHPSLLLESRFIAEFSPELEDYRYPLFFETEKHGKQLTRQALERHRADYQLAKGKSDQPCLRSGHFFSLTDHPRATYNDLWLLLSVTHIGKQPQVLEESITDTEGSFTQGYQNSFSAIPWDVFYRPPMPAQRPVLVCQTARVTGPIGEEIYCDEDGRVKVEFHWDRAEHNSEQSSCWLRVASSWAGDHFGAVTIPRIGMEVLVTYLEGNPDNPLITGCLINKVTPAPYPLPENKTRTVLRSHSSPHTGGYNELSIEDRAGLELIYLRAQRDMEQKVGNDSRLDVGNERREAIKGNSIAVLGAEEHRTVTADRKVQLKANDYLQIAGSSHNQIGEAWVVEAGEHVHIKAGAHLVLDAGASITLKAGGHHVVIDAGGVFSSSEVEVGGSPGTGMAAHALLPGTVAGLLAAVVPEPLEEDELEEEEEEVEEEGITLRIGVFFDGTGNNKANSETVAACYAPDAKLEEAAEEVQKYCAAYGYDGNGSSPDNSYGNDVSNIVRLYKLYEDRVDETLLPEATKTSIAVYVEGIGTTSGGEDSRYSQATGRGETGVAARVEQSPALIMEQLRRLDEKNPGMKIDRIEFDIFGFSRGAAAARHFANEVLKGERNVLAASLPAGSPILSSDFNWRLKTDVTINFIGLFDTVASIANPWVLDFNGGNSRNPFLNLRLPDDCAKKVVHLVARDEIRENFALNSLGDTDLVLPGVHSDLGGGYLPIANEKLLLGKPLTSTVNESMDATRSAAYLSAEKEAFAWYGKGVIDFEGPLKKVKVAYWEKPLPYEKGPAGTKIEPQKRVFAATAIERPVRGELSLVYLRIMRELAVRHDVPFKLIPDIPTLRLPDELEPIHKKLQAYALGETTVEGLTHQERALLRSRYIHISASWNAARDFNSSDMSVFFINRPAQDNKRVVHPNE
;
A
#
# COMPACT_ATOMS: atom_id res chain seq x y z
N MET A 1 40.92 -56.14 -41.23
CA MET A 1 42.31 -56.39 -41.69
C MET A 1 43.25 -55.73 -40.69
N LEU A 2 44.19 -56.48 -40.11
CA LEU A 2 45.22 -55.92 -39.22
C LEU A 2 46.23 -55.13 -40.06
N ALA A 3 46.40 -53.84 -39.77
CA ALA A 3 47.44 -53.01 -40.38
C ALA A 3 48.77 -53.18 -39.61
N SER A 4 49.89 -52.97 -40.31
CA SER A 4 51.22 -53.11 -39.71
C SER A 4 51.49 -52.03 -38.65
N ALA A 5 51.96 -52.42 -37.47
CA ALA A 5 52.23 -51.54 -36.31
C ALA A 5 53.26 -50.42 -36.55
N ASN A 6 53.95 -50.44 -37.70
CA ASN A 6 54.96 -49.47 -38.11
C ASN A 6 54.42 -48.38 -39.06
N VAL A 7 53.12 -48.32 -39.34
CA VAL A 7 52.52 -47.36 -40.27
C VAL A 7 51.78 -46.26 -39.49
N ALA A 8 51.87 -45.01 -39.97
CA ALA A 8 51.05 -43.92 -39.45
C ALA A 8 49.60 -44.04 -39.97
N HIS A 9 48.64 -44.07 -39.05
CA HIS A 9 47.21 -44.21 -39.28
C HIS A 9 46.43 -42.92 -39.02
N PHE A 10 46.89 -42.07 -38.11
CA PHE A 10 46.26 -40.79 -37.79
C PHE A 10 46.81 -39.69 -38.70
N THR A 11 45.91 -38.95 -39.34
CA THR A 11 46.24 -37.86 -40.25
C THR A 11 45.39 -36.63 -39.94
N LEU A 12 45.98 -35.45 -40.14
CA LEU A 12 45.29 -34.17 -40.07
C LEU A 12 45.27 -33.57 -41.47
N LEU A 13 44.09 -33.30 -41.99
CA LEU A 13 43.91 -32.68 -43.30
C LEU A 13 43.51 -31.21 -43.11
N ILE A 14 44.35 -30.27 -43.57
CA ILE A 14 44.06 -28.84 -43.61
C ILE A 14 44.02 -28.44 -45.09
N PRO A 15 42.85 -28.39 -45.76
CA PRO A 15 42.78 -28.25 -47.22
C PRO A 15 43.33 -26.93 -47.76
N THR A 16 43.32 -25.88 -46.96
CA THR A 16 43.68 -24.50 -47.32
C THR A 16 45.16 -24.20 -47.22
N ILE A 17 45.93 -24.98 -46.44
CA ILE A 17 47.35 -24.71 -46.15
C ILE A 17 48.19 -25.94 -46.44
N ARG A 18 49.16 -25.79 -47.34
CA ARG A 18 50.17 -26.81 -47.61
C ARG A 18 51.04 -27.00 -46.38
N ASN A 19 51.02 -28.20 -45.82
CA ASN A 19 51.76 -28.58 -44.61
C ASN A 19 52.28 -30.03 -44.70
N ASP A 20 53.17 -30.39 -43.79
CA ASP A 20 53.75 -31.73 -43.60
C ASP A 20 53.39 -32.36 -42.24
N PHE A 21 52.36 -31.83 -41.55
CA PHE A 21 52.05 -32.21 -40.17
C PHE A 21 51.71 -33.71 -40.04
N LYS A 22 52.52 -34.43 -39.26
CA LYS A 22 52.22 -35.80 -38.81
C LYS A 22 51.56 -35.75 -37.43
N VAL A 23 50.47 -36.48 -37.23
CA VAL A 23 49.80 -36.58 -35.92
C VAL A 23 50.62 -37.46 -34.97
N LEU A 24 51.03 -36.90 -33.84
CA LEU A 24 51.74 -37.61 -32.77
C LEU A 24 50.76 -38.16 -31.73
N ALA A 25 49.83 -37.32 -31.29
CA ALA A 25 48.78 -37.71 -30.35
C ALA A 25 47.58 -36.79 -30.50
N PHE A 26 46.43 -37.21 -29.99
CA PHE A 26 45.29 -36.32 -29.79
C PHE A 26 44.47 -36.76 -28.59
N GLU A 27 43.83 -35.79 -27.95
CA GLU A 27 42.88 -36.00 -26.86
C GLU A 27 41.75 -34.98 -26.97
N GLY A 28 40.51 -35.43 -26.81
CA GLY A 28 39.38 -34.51 -26.84
C GLY A 28 38.05 -35.18 -26.62
N THR A 29 37.05 -34.37 -26.28
CA THR A 29 35.71 -34.85 -25.93
C THR A 29 34.68 -34.17 -26.82
N GLU A 30 33.75 -34.97 -27.35
CA GLU A 30 32.47 -34.51 -27.85
C GLU A 30 31.35 -34.94 -26.89
N THR A 31 30.32 -34.10 -26.74
CA THR A 31 29.19 -34.36 -25.85
C THR A 31 27.94 -33.75 -26.44
N ILE A 32 26.81 -34.47 -26.38
CA ILE A 32 25.51 -33.98 -26.82
C ILE A 32 25.15 -32.70 -26.05
N SER A 33 24.73 -31.68 -26.80
CA SER A 33 24.41 -30.33 -26.32
C SER A 33 25.58 -29.58 -25.66
N ALA A 34 26.82 -29.91 -26.03
CA ALA A 34 28.03 -29.16 -25.69
C ALA A 34 29.00 -29.07 -26.87
N LEU A 35 29.89 -28.07 -26.83
CA LEU A 35 30.93 -27.88 -27.85
C LEU A 35 31.99 -28.98 -27.71
N TYR A 36 32.36 -29.63 -28.81
CA TYR A 36 33.53 -30.51 -28.80
C TYR A 36 34.82 -29.69 -28.84
N SER A 37 35.89 -30.25 -28.28
CA SER A 37 37.23 -29.70 -28.39
C SER A 37 38.24 -30.85 -28.45
N ILE A 38 38.99 -30.93 -29.56
CA ILE A 38 40.05 -31.91 -29.75
C ILE A 38 41.41 -31.20 -29.80
N GLN A 39 42.27 -31.49 -28.82
CA GLN A 39 43.67 -31.10 -28.86
C GLN A 39 44.43 -32.11 -29.73
N VAL A 40 45.17 -31.63 -30.72
CA VAL A 40 46.00 -32.44 -31.61
C VAL A 40 47.46 -32.02 -31.44
N ASP A 41 48.29 -32.95 -30.98
CA ASP A 41 49.74 -32.80 -30.94
C ASP A 41 50.34 -33.31 -32.26
N LEU A 42 51.10 -32.45 -32.91
CA LEU A 42 51.64 -32.62 -34.27
C LEU A 42 53.17 -32.51 -34.25
N VAL A 43 53.80 -33.12 -35.26
CA VAL A 43 55.22 -32.89 -35.58
C VAL A 43 55.39 -32.56 -37.05
N SER A 44 56.39 -31.74 -37.35
CA SER A 44 56.76 -31.30 -38.70
C SER A 44 58.27 -31.08 -38.79
N GLU A 45 58.85 -31.23 -39.98
CA GLU A 45 60.25 -30.89 -40.27
C GLU A 45 60.45 -29.39 -40.55
N HIS A 46 59.36 -28.61 -40.71
CA HIS A 46 59.38 -27.16 -40.84
C HIS A 46 59.22 -26.48 -39.46
N PRO A 47 60.22 -25.71 -38.97
CA PRO A 47 60.15 -25.02 -37.67
C PRO A 47 59.41 -23.69 -37.70
N ASP A 48 59.28 -23.06 -38.88
CA ASP A 48 58.84 -21.66 -39.04
C ASP A 48 57.49 -21.57 -39.78
N PHE A 49 56.46 -22.29 -39.31
CA PHE A 49 55.09 -22.08 -39.82
C PHE A 49 54.51 -20.74 -39.36
N ASP A 50 53.85 -20.03 -40.27
CA ASP A 50 52.97 -18.90 -39.91
C ASP A 50 51.76 -19.41 -39.11
N LEU A 51 51.85 -19.28 -37.79
CA LEU A 51 50.82 -19.73 -36.86
C LEU A 51 49.51 -18.93 -36.98
N GLU A 52 49.56 -17.69 -37.46
CA GLU A 52 48.36 -16.86 -37.63
C GLU A 52 47.54 -17.35 -38.83
N SER A 53 48.20 -17.70 -39.94
CA SER A 53 47.52 -18.27 -41.12
C SER A 53 46.72 -19.53 -40.80
N LEU A 54 47.18 -20.33 -39.83
CA LEU A 54 46.55 -21.59 -39.40
C LEU A 54 45.28 -21.37 -38.57
N LEU A 55 45.03 -20.17 -38.03
CA LEU A 55 43.81 -19.88 -37.27
C LEU A 55 42.58 -19.83 -38.18
N ASN A 56 41.45 -20.25 -37.63
CA ASN A 56 40.13 -20.38 -38.27
C ASN A 56 40.08 -21.29 -39.51
N GLN A 57 41.15 -22.01 -39.83
CA GLN A 57 41.18 -22.94 -40.94
C GLN A 57 40.36 -24.20 -40.63
N PRO A 58 39.58 -24.73 -41.60
CA PRO A 58 38.92 -26.02 -41.45
C PRO A 58 39.95 -27.15 -41.48
N ALA A 59 39.81 -28.11 -40.57
CA ALA A 59 40.66 -29.28 -40.51
C ALA A 59 39.88 -30.55 -40.16
N PHE A 60 40.26 -31.66 -40.77
CA PHE A 60 39.71 -32.99 -40.49
C PHE A 60 40.77 -33.89 -39.88
N LEU A 61 40.56 -34.30 -38.63
CA LEU A 61 41.37 -35.31 -37.95
C LEU A 61 40.79 -36.69 -38.24
N GLN A 62 41.43 -37.45 -39.12
CA GLN A 62 41.07 -38.84 -39.39
C GLN A 62 41.82 -39.77 -38.44
N PHE A 63 41.09 -40.67 -37.78
CA PHE A 63 41.66 -41.67 -36.87
C PHE A 63 41.12 -43.09 -37.04
N GLY A 64 40.04 -43.27 -37.80
CA GLY A 64 39.53 -44.58 -38.19
C GLY A 64 40.02 -45.04 -39.56
N LEU A 65 40.03 -46.35 -39.75
CA LEU A 65 40.57 -47.03 -40.94
C LEU A 65 39.64 -46.95 -42.16
N ASN A 66 38.36 -46.63 -41.98
CA ASN A 66 37.38 -46.49 -43.06
C ASN A 66 37.05 -45.01 -43.38
N GLY A 67 37.86 -44.07 -42.85
CA GLY A 67 37.64 -42.63 -43.02
C GLY A 67 36.99 -41.94 -41.81
N GLU A 68 36.77 -42.66 -40.69
CA GLU A 68 36.16 -42.08 -39.50
C GLU A 68 37.08 -41.00 -38.88
N GLY A 69 36.52 -39.84 -38.60
CA GLY A 69 37.27 -38.71 -38.04
C GLY A 69 36.36 -37.64 -37.43
N ILE A 70 36.96 -36.52 -37.05
CA ILE A 70 36.29 -35.33 -36.54
C ILE A 70 36.77 -34.13 -37.34
N HIS A 71 35.84 -33.46 -38.01
CA HIS A 71 36.04 -32.12 -38.57
C HIS A 71 35.94 -31.06 -37.47
N GLY A 72 36.74 -30.00 -37.54
CA GLY A 72 36.60 -28.77 -36.75
C GLY A 72 37.35 -27.59 -37.37
N HIS A 73 37.29 -26.42 -36.75
CA HIS A 73 38.10 -25.25 -37.08
C HIS A 73 39.24 -25.09 -36.07
N VAL A 74 40.39 -24.63 -36.52
CA VAL A 74 41.59 -24.41 -35.69
C VAL A 74 41.47 -23.07 -34.95
N THR A 75 41.16 -23.07 -33.64
CA THR A 75 41.01 -21.81 -32.87
C THR A 75 42.20 -21.48 -31.98
N ARG A 76 43.11 -22.42 -31.77
CA ARG A 76 44.36 -22.20 -31.04
C ARG A 76 45.48 -23.03 -31.67
N VAL A 77 46.59 -22.38 -31.97
CA VAL A 77 47.84 -23.01 -32.39
C VAL A 77 48.95 -22.58 -31.43
N SER A 78 49.88 -23.49 -31.13
CA SER A 78 51.10 -23.18 -30.40
C SER A 78 52.25 -24.04 -30.92
N VAL A 79 53.45 -23.46 -30.96
CA VAL A 79 54.70 -24.17 -31.26
C VAL A 79 55.41 -24.47 -29.93
N GLY A 80 55.96 -25.69 -29.81
CA GLY A 80 56.78 -26.12 -28.68
C GLY A 80 58.27 -25.89 -28.94
N GLU A 81 59.12 -26.58 -28.18
CA GLU A 81 60.57 -26.56 -28.43
C GLU A 81 60.91 -27.16 -29.81
N VAL A 82 61.85 -26.52 -30.51
CA VAL A 82 62.43 -27.02 -31.76
C VAL A 82 63.36 -28.19 -31.44
N GLY A 83 62.97 -29.39 -31.85
CA GLY A 83 63.80 -30.59 -31.73
C GLY A 83 64.93 -30.63 -32.76
N LYS A 84 65.81 -31.64 -32.67
CA LYS A 84 66.96 -31.80 -33.58
C LYS A 84 66.60 -32.00 -35.07
N ARG A 85 65.33 -32.34 -35.36
CA ARG A 85 64.78 -32.55 -36.72
C ARG A 85 63.31 -32.18 -36.79
N LEU A 86 62.54 -32.60 -35.79
CA LEU A 86 61.09 -32.37 -35.73
C LEU A 86 60.77 -31.26 -34.73
N THR A 87 59.95 -30.31 -35.16
CA THR A 87 59.34 -29.28 -34.30
C THR A 87 57.96 -29.75 -33.86
N ARG A 88 57.62 -29.57 -32.58
CA ARG A 88 56.30 -29.93 -32.04
C ARG A 88 55.34 -28.77 -32.18
N TYR A 89 54.13 -29.06 -32.65
CA TYR A 89 53.02 -28.11 -32.72
C TYR A 89 51.82 -28.69 -31.97
N ARG A 90 50.95 -27.82 -31.46
CA ARG A 90 49.69 -28.18 -30.81
C ARG A 90 48.57 -27.32 -31.36
N MET A 91 47.50 -27.98 -31.82
CA MET A 91 46.30 -27.33 -32.34
C MET A 91 45.07 -27.72 -31.52
N HIS A 92 44.07 -26.84 -31.45
CA HIS A 92 42.74 -27.16 -30.94
C HIS A 92 41.70 -27.07 -32.06
N LEU A 93 40.97 -28.16 -32.28
CA LEU A 93 39.85 -28.25 -33.22
C LEU A 93 38.53 -28.16 -32.45
N VAL A 94 37.66 -27.22 -32.86
CA VAL A 94 36.35 -26.93 -32.24
C VAL A 94 35.30 -26.70 -33.35
N PRO A 95 33.97 -26.76 -33.07
CA PRO A 95 32.96 -26.45 -34.07
C PRO A 95 32.91 -24.96 -34.42
N ALA A 96 32.35 -24.62 -35.58
CA ALA A 96 32.02 -23.24 -35.95
C ALA A 96 31.10 -22.55 -34.90
N LEU A 97 30.27 -23.34 -34.20
CA LEU A 97 29.45 -22.86 -33.09
C LEU A 97 30.26 -22.29 -31.91
N HIS A 98 31.54 -22.66 -31.78
CA HIS A 98 32.42 -22.20 -30.70
C HIS A 98 32.62 -20.69 -30.70
N ASP A 99 32.65 -20.05 -31.87
CA ASP A 99 32.97 -18.63 -32.01
C ASP A 99 31.86 -17.72 -31.47
N LEU A 100 30.61 -18.24 -31.41
CA LEU A 100 29.48 -17.55 -30.80
C LEU A 100 29.61 -17.35 -29.28
N GLN A 101 30.61 -17.98 -28.62
CA GLN A 101 30.95 -17.68 -27.22
C GLN A 101 31.59 -16.29 -27.07
N PHE A 102 32.27 -15.79 -28.09
CA PHE A 102 32.94 -14.49 -28.06
C PHE A 102 32.02 -13.34 -28.52
N SER A 103 30.99 -13.64 -29.31
CA SER A 103 29.98 -12.67 -29.71
C SER A 103 28.93 -12.45 -28.62
N HIS A 104 28.74 -11.19 -28.22
CA HIS A 104 27.71 -10.77 -27.27
C HIS A 104 26.81 -9.72 -27.93
N ASP A 105 25.51 -9.78 -27.65
CA ASP A 105 24.52 -8.89 -28.24
C ASP A 105 23.34 -8.65 -27.28
N GLN A 106 22.56 -7.60 -27.54
CA GLN A 106 21.29 -7.34 -26.87
C GLN A 106 20.22 -7.12 -27.95
N ARG A 107 19.25 -8.03 -28.05
CA ARG A 107 18.31 -8.11 -29.17
C ARG A 107 16.94 -8.60 -28.74
N ILE A 108 15.92 -8.10 -29.42
CA ILE A 108 14.52 -8.48 -29.27
C ILE A 108 14.10 -9.33 -30.48
N PHE A 109 13.40 -10.43 -30.23
CA PHE A 109 12.77 -11.30 -31.22
C PHE A 109 11.27 -11.41 -30.88
N GLN A 110 10.40 -11.23 -31.88
CA GLN A 110 8.94 -11.19 -31.71
C GLN A 110 8.26 -12.04 -32.78
N GLY A 111 7.22 -12.79 -32.41
CA GLY A 111 6.46 -13.62 -33.36
C GLY A 111 7.28 -14.74 -34.01
N LEU A 112 8.29 -15.27 -33.31
CA LEU A 112 9.19 -16.30 -33.81
C LEU A 112 9.24 -17.50 -32.87
N THR A 113 9.30 -18.70 -33.43
CA THR A 113 9.60 -19.95 -32.71
C THR A 113 11.09 -20.01 -32.36
N ALA A 114 11.47 -20.75 -31.30
CA ALA A 114 12.87 -20.90 -30.92
C ALA A 114 13.79 -21.41 -32.06
N PRO A 115 13.40 -22.39 -32.91
CA PRO A 115 14.19 -22.77 -34.09
C PRO A 115 14.42 -21.64 -35.10
N GLN A 116 13.43 -20.76 -35.34
CA GLN A 116 13.60 -19.60 -36.22
C GLN A 116 14.59 -18.59 -35.62
N ILE A 117 14.49 -18.32 -34.32
CA ILE A 117 15.43 -17.43 -33.60
C ILE A 117 16.86 -17.99 -33.67
N ILE A 118 17.04 -19.28 -33.36
CA ILE A 118 18.36 -19.95 -33.44
C ILE A 118 18.90 -19.88 -34.88
N ALA A 119 18.08 -20.18 -35.90
CA ALA A 119 18.49 -20.09 -37.29
C ALA A 119 18.93 -18.67 -37.72
N GLN A 120 18.26 -17.63 -37.21
CA GLN A 120 18.62 -16.23 -37.46
C GLN A 120 19.96 -15.87 -36.80
N VAL A 121 20.19 -16.32 -35.56
CA VAL A 121 21.47 -16.12 -34.85
C VAL A 121 22.62 -16.83 -35.56
N LEU A 122 22.43 -18.10 -35.96
CA LEU A 122 23.46 -18.88 -36.68
C LEU A 122 23.84 -18.23 -38.02
N LYS A 123 22.83 -17.86 -38.84
CA LYS A 123 23.05 -17.17 -40.12
C LYS A 123 23.75 -15.82 -39.96
N GLY A 124 23.40 -15.07 -38.92
CA GLY A 124 24.06 -13.80 -38.57
C GLY A 124 25.55 -13.93 -38.23
N HIS A 125 25.99 -15.13 -37.82
CA HIS A 125 27.39 -15.47 -37.59
C HIS A 125 28.02 -16.31 -38.72
N GLY A 126 27.44 -16.28 -39.92
CA GLY A 126 28.00 -16.94 -41.11
C GLY A 126 27.73 -18.44 -41.22
N ILE A 127 27.12 -19.07 -40.20
CA ILE A 127 26.74 -20.48 -40.24
C ILE A 127 25.47 -20.61 -41.10
N GLN A 128 25.64 -21.06 -42.34
CA GLN A 128 24.57 -21.12 -43.34
C GLN A 128 23.66 -22.34 -43.17
N ALA A 129 22.55 -22.36 -43.93
CA ALA A 129 21.45 -23.33 -43.77
C ALA A 129 21.79 -24.78 -44.17
N ASP A 130 22.94 -25.01 -44.80
CA ASP A 130 23.53 -26.31 -45.09
C ASP A 130 24.39 -26.85 -43.93
N ALA A 131 24.87 -25.98 -43.03
CA ALA A 131 25.65 -26.33 -41.86
C ALA A 131 24.82 -26.67 -40.61
N PHE A 132 23.49 -26.58 -40.66
CA PHE A 132 22.61 -27.02 -39.57
C PHE A 132 21.27 -27.59 -40.05
N SER A 133 20.63 -28.42 -39.21
CA SER A 133 19.30 -28.98 -39.48
C SER A 133 18.45 -29.08 -38.21
N PHE A 134 17.13 -28.96 -38.37
CA PHE A 134 16.15 -29.03 -37.28
C PHE A 134 15.20 -30.22 -37.47
N HIS A 135 15.31 -31.21 -36.59
CA HIS A 135 14.42 -32.36 -36.46
C HIS A 135 13.56 -32.21 -35.20
N VAL A 136 12.77 -31.12 -35.17
CA VAL A 136 11.96 -30.73 -34.01
C VAL A 136 10.49 -30.62 -34.39
N ARG A 137 9.61 -30.94 -33.44
CA ARG A 137 8.16 -30.70 -33.58
C ARG A 137 7.87 -29.18 -33.62
N THR A 138 6.73 -28.81 -34.22
CA THR A 138 6.23 -27.43 -34.23
C THR A 138 5.99 -26.92 -32.81
N SER A 139 6.79 -25.95 -32.39
CA SER A 139 6.63 -25.19 -31.14
C SER A 139 5.75 -23.94 -31.36
N PRO A 140 5.11 -23.39 -30.31
CA PRO A 140 4.45 -22.08 -30.41
C PRO A 140 5.45 -20.97 -30.72
N GLU A 141 4.99 -19.93 -31.41
CA GLU A 141 5.72 -18.67 -31.54
C GLU A 141 5.79 -17.96 -30.18
N ARG A 142 6.90 -17.28 -29.92
CA ARG A 142 7.08 -16.46 -28.72
C ARG A 142 6.66 -15.03 -29.04
N GLU A 143 5.70 -14.48 -28.29
CA GLU A 143 5.27 -13.08 -28.42
C GLU A 143 6.49 -12.14 -28.29
N TYR A 144 7.34 -12.42 -27.31
CA TYR A 144 8.52 -11.64 -26.98
C TYR A 144 9.64 -12.53 -26.45
N CYS A 145 10.86 -12.36 -26.97
CA CYS A 145 12.05 -13.07 -26.51
C CYS A 145 13.30 -12.22 -26.68
N THR A 146 14.10 -12.14 -25.62
CA THR A 146 15.22 -11.21 -25.49
C THR A 146 16.51 -11.99 -25.31
N GLN A 147 17.52 -11.67 -26.12
CA GLN A 147 18.92 -11.91 -25.77
C GLN A 147 19.38 -10.73 -24.92
N TYR A 148 19.77 -10.96 -23.67
CA TYR A 148 20.23 -9.89 -22.79
C TYR A 148 21.32 -10.37 -21.83
N GLY A 149 22.47 -9.67 -21.83
CA GLY A 149 23.60 -9.98 -20.94
C GLY A 149 24.24 -11.35 -21.17
N GLU A 150 24.06 -11.95 -22.36
CA GLU A 150 24.47 -13.32 -22.68
C GLU A 150 25.10 -13.40 -24.09
N SER A 151 26.09 -14.29 -24.27
CA SER A 151 26.71 -14.53 -25.58
C SER A 151 25.72 -15.19 -26.54
N CYS A 152 25.98 -15.10 -27.84
CA CYS A 152 25.14 -15.75 -28.85
C CYS A 152 25.10 -17.28 -28.66
N PHE A 153 26.18 -17.89 -28.15
CA PHE A 153 26.20 -19.31 -27.81
C PHE A 153 25.33 -19.63 -26.59
N GLU A 154 25.45 -18.83 -25.52
CA GLU A 154 24.63 -18.99 -24.31
C GLU A 154 23.14 -18.80 -24.61
N PHE A 155 22.80 -17.83 -25.46
CA PHE A 155 21.44 -17.61 -25.95
C PHE A 155 20.87 -18.83 -26.68
N VAL A 156 21.60 -19.39 -27.65
CA VAL A 156 21.20 -20.61 -28.37
C VAL A 156 21.08 -21.79 -27.40
N ARG A 157 22.05 -21.98 -26.50
CA ARG A 157 22.02 -23.04 -25.48
C ARG A 157 20.81 -22.92 -24.56
N ARG A 158 20.45 -21.70 -24.16
CA ARG A 158 19.28 -21.40 -23.33
C ARG A 158 17.98 -21.72 -24.05
N LEU A 159 17.78 -21.25 -25.29
CA LEU A 159 16.59 -21.56 -26.08
C LEU A 159 16.43 -23.07 -26.31
N CYS A 160 17.52 -23.77 -26.65
CA CYS A 160 17.53 -25.23 -26.74
C CYS A 160 17.16 -25.91 -25.42
N ALA A 161 17.69 -25.43 -24.28
CA ALA A 161 17.38 -25.99 -22.98
C ALA A 161 15.94 -25.71 -22.55
N GLU A 162 15.39 -24.53 -22.80
CA GLU A 162 14.00 -24.15 -22.50
C GLU A 162 13.00 -25.06 -23.24
N ASP A 163 13.14 -25.16 -24.57
CA ASP A 163 12.24 -25.94 -25.45
C ASP A 163 12.54 -27.47 -25.44
N GLY A 164 13.60 -27.91 -24.76
CA GLY A 164 13.99 -29.33 -24.65
C GLY A 164 14.63 -29.92 -25.92
N ILE A 165 15.22 -29.07 -26.75
CA ILE A 165 15.87 -29.39 -28.03
C ILE A 165 17.33 -29.77 -27.75
N ALA A 166 17.66 -31.05 -27.90
CA ALA A 166 19.04 -31.53 -27.91
C ALA A 166 19.76 -31.11 -29.21
N TRP A 167 21.09 -31.05 -29.19
CA TRP A 167 21.88 -30.89 -30.41
C TRP A 167 23.18 -31.70 -30.38
N HIS A 168 23.66 -32.09 -31.56
CA HIS A 168 24.94 -32.80 -31.73
C HIS A 168 25.56 -32.43 -33.09
N HIS A 169 26.78 -32.90 -33.34
CA HIS A 169 27.47 -32.67 -34.61
C HIS A 169 27.59 -33.98 -35.40
N GLN A 170 27.37 -33.90 -36.71
CA GLN A 170 27.69 -34.96 -37.66
C GLN A 170 28.88 -34.51 -38.51
N HIS A 171 29.91 -35.34 -38.61
CA HIS A 171 31.17 -34.97 -39.27
C HIS A 171 31.34 -35.71 -40.59
N SER A 172 31.73 -34.98 -41.64
CA SER A 172 32.32 -35.55 -42.86
C SER A 172 33.75 -35.02 -43.02
N ARG A 173 34.42 -35.40 -44.11
CA ARG A 173 35.76 -34.87 -44.42
C ARG A 173 35.71 -33.39 -44.86
N GLU A 174 34.58 -32.98 -45.41
CA GLU A 174 34.32 -31.67 -46.02
C GLU A 174 33.78 -30.64 -45.01
N GLY A 175 33.20 -31.09 -43.89
CA GLY A 175 32.58 -30.20 -42.92
C GLY A 175 31.96 -30.91 -41.71
N HIS A 176 31.20 -30.14 -40.92
CA HIS A 176 30.37 -30.66 -39.84
C HIS A 176 29.00 -29.98 -39.86
N VAL A 177 27.95 -30.76 -39.62
CA VAL A 177 26.56 -30.28 -39.57
C VAL A 177 26.07 -30.31 -38.12
N LEU A 178 25.51 -29.19 -37.65
CA LEU A 178 24.87 -29.07 -36.35
C LEU A 178 23.41 -29.54 -36.43
N VAL A 179 23.09 -30.66 -35.77
CA VAL A 179 21.77 -31.29 -35.84
C VAL A 179 21.02 -31.07 -34.53
N PHE A 180 19.92 -30.33 -34.60
CA PHE A 180 18.98 -30.11 -33.50
C PHE A 180 17.84 -31.13 -33.53
N SER A 181 17.46 -31.69 -32.38
CA SER A 181 16.35 -32.66 -32.26
C SER A 181 15.60 -32.55 -30.93
N ASP A 182 14.28 -32.78 -30.95
CA ASP A 182 13.45 -32.87 -29.73
C ASP A 182 12.90 -34.29 -29.47
N ASP A 183 13.37 -35.27 -30.24
CA ASP A 183 12.97 -36.66 -30.23
C ASP A 183 14.15 -37.61 -30.50
N GLN A 184 14.07 -38.83 -29.97
CA GLN A 184 15.10 -39.86 -30.10
C GLN A 184 15.25 -40.37 -31.55
N THR A 185 14.19 -40.30 -32.35
CA THR A 185 14.16 -40.79 -33.75
C THR A 185 15.13 -40.09 -34.70
N ALA A 186 15.65 -38.92 -34.34
CA ALA A 186 16.60 -38.16 -35.16
C ALA A 186 18.08 -38.56 -34.97
N PHE A 187 18.41 -39.39 -33.98
CA PHE A 187 19.80 -39.84 -33.75
C PHE A 187 20.14 -41.03 -34.64
N ALA A 188 21.28 -40.96 -35.33
CA ALA A 188 21.73 -42.01 -36.24
C ALA A 188 22.17 -43.27 -35.48
N LYS A 189 21.90 -44.45 -36.04
CA LYS A 189 22.31 -45.74 -35.48
C LYS A 189 23.63 -46.21 -36.10
N LEU A 190 24.62 -46.48 -35.24
CA LEU A 190 25.90 -47.10 -35.55
C LEU A 190 25.77 -48.63 -35.59
N GLY A 191 26.82 -49.30 -36.08
CA GLY A 191 26.92 -50.75 -36.09
C GLY A 191 27.00 -51.38 -34.70
N GLU A 192 26.83 -52.70 -34.66
CA GLU A 192 27.04 -53.51 -33.46
C GLU A 192 28.51 -53.48 -33.03
N THR A 193 28.77 -53.42 -31.73
CA THR A 193 30.13 -53.48 -31.16
C THR A 193 30.16 -54.52 -30.03
N PRO A 194 30.93 -55.61 -30.17
CA PRO A 194 30.98 -56.68 -29.19
C PRO A 194 31.76 -56.28 -27.93
N TYR A 195 31.37 -56.85 -26.80
CA TYR A 195 32.07 -56.69 -25.53
C TYR A 195 33.12 -57.78 -25.33
N LEU A 196 34.36 -57.39 -25.02
CA LEU A 196 35.44 -58.33 -24.72
C LEU A 196 36.29 -57.84 -23.54
N GLN A 197 36.09 -58.45 -22.37
CA GLN A 197 36.76 -58.05 -21.14
C GLN A 197 38.22 -58.52 -21.10
N GLY A 198 39.16 -57.61 -21.40
CA GLY A 198 40.51 -57.62 -20.83
C GLY A 198 41.35 -58.90 -21.01
N ALA A 199 41.13 -59.67 -22.08
CA ALA A 199 42.08 -60.69 -22.49
C ALA A 199 43.38 -60.01 -22.93
N GLY A 200 44.54 -60.51 -22.49
CA GLY A 200 45.86 -59.98 -22.88
C GLY A 200 46.26 -60.27 -24.34
N MET A 201 45.28 -60.48 -25.23
CA MET A 201 45.47 -60.69 -26.66
C MET A 201 44.74 -59.59 -27.42
N VAL A 202 45.32 -59.13 -28.52
CA VAL A 202 44.71 -58.11 -29.39
C VAL A 202 43.46 -58.71 -30.04
N ALA A 203 42.31 -58.05 -29.87
CA ALA A 203 41.08 -58.45 -30.53
C ALA A 203 41.22 -58.26 -32.05
N GLU A 204 40.64 -59.17 -32.85
CA GLU A 204 40.73 -59.06 -34.32
C GLU A 204 39.93 -57.88 -34.89
N HIS A 205 38.95 -57.39 -34.15
CA HIS A 205 38.01 -56.30 -34.50
C HIS A 205 37.85 -55.37 -33.28
N PRO A 206 37.40 -54.11 -33.45
CA PRO A 206 37.17 -53.22 -32.30
C PRO A 206 36.07 -53.71 -31.37
N VAL A 207 36.27 -53.51 -30.06
CA VAL A 207 35.45 -54.05 -28.96
C VAL A 207 35.15 -52.98 -27.90
N VAL A 208 34.12 -53.21 -27.08
CA VAL A 208 33.98 -52.54 -25.77
C VAL A 208 34.73 -53.38 -24.73
N SER A 209 35.77 -52.82 -24.12
CA SER A 209 36.63 -53.54 -23.16
C SER A 209 36.22 -53.37 -21.70
N GLN A 210 35.46 -52.31 -21.41
CA GLN A 210 34.85 -52.06 -20.09
C GLN A 210 33.45 -51.48 -20.29
N PHE A 211 32.48 -51.97 -19.53
CA PHE A 211 31.12 -51.43 -19.48
C PHE A 211 30.59 -51.49 -18.05
N SER A 212 30.06 -50.38 -17.56
CA SER A 212 29.60 -50.22 -16.18
C SER A 212 28.34 -49.38 -16.16
N MET A 213 27.43 -49.63 -15.21
CA MET A 213 26.13 -48.96 -15.14
C MET A 213 25.84 -48.45 -13.74
N ARG A 214 25.35 -47.21 -13.65
CA ARG A 214 25.00 -46.52 -12.40
C ARG A 214 23.52 -46.12 -12.44
N TYR A 215 22.81 -46.39 -11.34
CA TYR A 215 21.52 -45.76 -11.04
C TYR A 215 21.69 -44.57 -10.09
N SER A 216 20.79 -43.58 -10.14
CA SER A 216 20.82 -42.45 -9.21
C SER A 216 19.41 -41.89 -8.95
N THR A 217 19.11 -41.57 -7.69
CA THR A 217 17.82 -41.00 -7.28
C THR A 217 17.56 -39.66 -7.98
N ARG A 218 16.36 -39.49 -8.54
CA ARG A 218 15.91 -38.29 -9.25
C ARG A 218 14.47 -37.97 -8.86
N PRO A 219 14.00 -36.73 -9.08
CA PRO A 219 12.58 -36.39 -9.06
C PRO A 219 11.72 -37.41 -9.81
N SER A 220 10.53 -37.65 -9.26
CA SER A 220 9.46 -38.43 -9.88
C SER A 220 8.25 -37.56 -10.25
N LYS A 221 8.19 -36.33 -9.72
CA LYS A 221 7.15 -35.34 -9.98
C LYS A 221 7.75 -33.99 -10.37
N VAL A 222 7.13 -33.32 -11.34
CA VAL A 222 7.40 -31.93 -11.68
C VAL A 222 6.09 -31.15 -11.68
N THR A 223 6.09 -30.00 -11.00
CA THR A 223 4.97 -29.04 -11.00
C THR A 223 5.47 -27.66 -11.43
N ARG A 224 4.65 -26.97 -12.24
CA ARG A 224 4.92 -25.62 -12.74
C ARG A 224 3.68 -24.77 -12.60
N ARG A 225 3.84 -23.54 -12.11
CA ARG A 225 2.77 -22.54 -12.03
C ARG A 225 3.15 -21.26 -12.75
N ASN A 226 2.14 -20.59 -13.27
CA ASN A 226 2.23 -19.26 -13.85
C ASN A 226 1.07 -18.38 -13.36
N TYR A 227 1.14 -17.09 -13.66
CA TYR A 227 0.02 -16.16 -13.57
C TYR A 227 -0.24 -15.57 -14.95
N ASP A 228 -1.48 -15.63 -15.42
CA ASP A 228 -1.90 -15.01 -16.69
C ASP A 228 -2.79 -13.80 -16.38
N PRO A 229 -2.36 -12.55 -16.70
CA PRO A 229 -3.18 -11.37 -16.49
C PRO A 229 -4.45 -11.34 -17.36
N LYS A 230 -4.51 -12.07 -18.48
CA LYS A 230 -5.71 -12.19 -19.32
C LYS A 230 -6.78 -13.08 -18.67
N HIS A 231 -6.39 -13.97 -17.76
CA HIS A 231 -7.27 -14.92 -17.06
C HIS A 231 -6.94 -14.99 -15.56
N PRO A 232 -7.04 -13.88 -14.80
CA PRO A 232 -6.43 -13.74 -13.47
C PRO A 232 -6.98 -14.68 -12.40
N SER A 233 -8.21 -15.17 -12.58
CA SER A 233 -8.87 -16.14 -11.68
C SER A 233 -8.53 -17.60 -11.99
N LEU A 234 -7.82 -17.89 -13.09
CA LEU A 234 -7.47 -19.25 -13.50
C LEU A 234 -6.21 -19.71 -12.77
N LEU A 235 -6.28 -20.82 -12.03
CA LEU A 235 -5.09 -21.49 -11.51
C LEU A 235 -4.32 -22.13 -12.66
N LEU A 236 -3.36 -21.39 -13.21
CA LEU A 236 -2.51 -21.84 -14.32
C LEU A 236 -1.37 -22.72 -13.80
N GLU A 237 -1.70 -23.97 -13.52
CA GLU A 237 -0.79 -25.00 -13.01
C GLU A 237 -0.73 -26.20 -13.98
N SER A 238 0.47 -26.74 -14.17
CA SER A 238 0.65 -28.02 -14.85
C SER A 238 1.54 -28.96 -14.03
N ARG A 239 1.31 -30.27 -14.18
CA ARG A 239 1.98 -31.33 -13.42
C ARG A 239 2.27 -32.52 -14.32
N PHE A 240 3.43 -33.14 -14.13
CA PHE A 240 3.76 -34.43 -14.71
C PHE A 240 4.36 -35.34 -13.62
N ILE A 241 3.89 -36.58 -13.54
CA ILE A 241 4.23 -37.57 -12.51
C ILE A 241 4.62 -38.86 -13.22
N ALA A 242 5.69 -39.50 -12.77
CA ALA A 242 6.05 -40.85 -13.17
C ALA A 242 6.16 -41.76 -11.94
N GLU A 243 5.81 -43.04 -12.10
CA GLU A 243 5.66 -44.03 -11.02
C GLU A 243 7.02 -44.51 -10.48
N PHE A 244 7.74 -43.63 -9.78
CA PHE A 244 9.06 -43.92 -9.20
C PHE A 244 9.16 -43.45 -7.74
N SER A 245 9.82 -44.27 -6.92
CA SER A 245 10.07 -44.01 -5.50
C SER A 245 11.53 -43.62 -5.23
N PRO A 246 11.82 -42.79 -4.19
CA PRO A 246 10.86 -42.04 -3.37
C PRO A 246 10.15 -40.94 -4.17
N GLU A 247 8.97 -40.52 -3.70
CA GLU A 247 8.26 -39.37 -4.27
C GLU A 247 9.04 -38.08 -3.99
N LEU A 248 9.59 -37.48 -5.06
CA LEU A 248 10.40 -36.26 -5.00
C LEU A 248 9.91 -35.28 -6.07
N GLU A 249 9.61 -34.06 -5.65
CA GLU A 249 9.01 -33.01 -6.47
C GLU A 249 9.97 -31.86 -6.76
N ASP A 250 10.06 -31.46 -8.03
CA ASP A 250 10.59 -30.16 -8.46
C ASP A 250 9.43 -29.22 -8.79
N TYR A 251 9.15 -28.28 -7.89
CA TYR A 251 8.15 -27.21 -8.03
C TYR A 251 8.82 -25.88 -8.39
N ARG A 252 8.26 -25.14 -9.36
CA ARG A 252 8.71 -23.77 -9.70
C ARG A 252 7.57 -22.83 -10.06
N TYR A 253 7.75 -21.56 -9.70
CA TYR A 253 6.95 -20.41 -10.07
C TYR A 253 7.87 -19.18 -10.20
N PRO A 254 7.62 -18.27 -11.16
CA PRO A 254 6.78 -18.47 -12.34
C PRO A 254 7.49 -19.36 -13.37
N LEU A 255 6.72 -20.05 -14.21
CA LEU A 255 7.23 -20.60 -15.46
C LEU A 255 6.24 -20.26 -16.58
N PHE A 256 6.69 -19.53 -17.59
CA PHE A 256 5.79 -18.96 -18.59
C PHE A 256 5.25 -20.02 -19.55
N PHE A 257 3.95 -20.24 -19.47
CA PHE A 257 3.14 -20.94 -20.47
C PHE A 257 1.73 -20.35 -20.45
N GLU A 258 1.13 -20.21 -21.63
CA GLU A 258 -0.21 -19.64 -21.81
C GLU A 258 -1.30 -20.71 -21.96
N THR A 259 -0.91 -21.95 -22.34
CA THR A 259 -1.86 -23.04 -22.59
C THR A 259 -1.53 -24.27 -21.77
N GLU A 260 -2.55 -25.01 -21.35
CA GLU A 260 -2.41 -26.27 -20.61
C GLU A 260 -1.59 -27.31 -21.41
N LYS A 261 -1.74 -27.33 -22.74
CA LYS A 261 -0.95 -28.19 -23.65
C LYS A 261 0.54 -27.87 -23.54
N HIS A 262 0.92 -26.60 -23.57
CA HIS A 262 2.31 -26.17 -23.44
C HIS A 262 2.84 -26.46 -22.02
N GLY A 263 2.06 -26.19 -20.96
CA GLY A 263 2.44 -26.54 -19.59
C GLY A 263 2.68 -28.04 -19.39
N LYS A 264 1.86 -28.91 -19.99
CA LYS A 264 2.05 -30.38 -19.97
C LYS A 264 3.32 -30.81 -20.71
N GLN A 265 3.66 -30.15 -21.82
CA GLN A 265 4.92 -30.38 -22.53
C GLN A 265 6.13 -29.98 -21.68
N LEU A 266 6.14 -28.79 -21.09
CA LEU A 266 7.26 -28.27 -20.30
C LEU A 266 7.49 -29.07 -19.01
N THR A 267 6.42 -29.50 -18.32
CA THR A 267 6.51 -30.33 -17.11
C THR A 267 7.05 -31.73 -17.43
N ARG A 268 6.59 -32.35 -18.52
CA ARG A 268 7.14 -33.61 -19.04
C ARG A 268 8.63 -33.47 -19.40
N GLN A 269 8.98 -32.49 -20.23
CA GLN A 269 10.38 -32.24 -20.63
C GLN A 269 11.29 -31.95 -19.43
N ALA A 270 10.78 -31.29 -18.39
CA ALA A 270 11.53 -31.09 -17.16
C ALA A 270 11.75 -32.39 -16.36
N LEU A 271 10.77 -33.30 -16.32
CA LEU A 271 10.98 -34.61 -15.68
C LEU A 271 11.93 -35.48 -16.52
N GLU A 272 11.79 -35.49 -17.86
CA GLU A 272 12.73 -36.13 -18.78
C GLU A 272 14.17 -35.63 -18.54
N ARG A 273 14.39 -34.31 -18.46
CA ARG A 273 15.69 -33.69 -18.14
C ARG A 273 16.28 -34.17 -16.82
N HIS A 274 15.47 -34.17 -15.75
CA HIS A 274 15.93 -34.67 -14.44
C HIS A 274 16.27 -36.14 -14.47
N ARG A 275 15.60 -36.95 -15.30
CA ARG A 275 15.78 -38.40 -15.33
C ARG A 275 16.72 -38.90 -16.42
N ALA A 276 17.24 -38.02 -17.28
CA ALA A 276 18.15 -38.38 -18.37
C ALA A 276 19.36 -39.21 -17.89
N ASP A 277 19.95 -38.89 -16.73
CA ASP A 277 21.07 -39.64 -16.15
C ASP A 277 20.69 -40.59 -14.98
N TYR A 278 19.38 -40.91 -14.85
CA TYR A 278 18.85 -41.88 -13.88
C TYR A 278 19.50 -43.25 -14.04
N GLN A 279 19.64 -43.73 -15.29
CA GLN A 279 20.38 -44.93 -15.67
C GLN A 279 21.50 -44.51 -16.62
N LEU A 280 22.73 -44.45 -16.11
CA LEU A 280 23.90 -44.00 -16.86
C LEU A 280 24.91 -45.13 -17.02
N ALA A 281 25.19 -45.50 -18.26
CA ALA A 281 26.31 -46.37 -18.61
C ALA A 281 27.60 -45.56 -18.81
N LYS A 282 28.74 -46.18 -18.47
CA LYS A 282 30.09 -45.71 -18.79
C LYS A 282 30.94 -46.87 -19.28
N GLY A 283 31.67 -46.67 -20.36
CA GLY A 283 32.51 -47.71 -20.95
C GLY A 283 33.82 -47.22 -21.56
N LYS A 284 34.63 -48.17 -22.00
CA LYS A 284 35.86 -47.96 -22.78
C LYS A 284 35.86 -48.87 -24.00
N SER A 285 36.38 -48.38 -25.12
CA SER A 285 36.40 -49.08 -26.40
C SER A 285 37.55 -48.61 -27.27
N ASP A 286 37.94 -49.39 -28.26
CA ASP A 286 38.81 -49.00 -29.39
C ASP A 286 38.03 -48.77 -30.69
N GLN A 287 36.69 -48.79 -30.65
CA GLN A 287 35.80 -48.56 -31.80
C GLN A 287 35.86 -47.10 -32.31
N PRO A 288 36.42 -46.82 -33.51
CA PRO A 288 36.59 -45.44 -33.99
C PRO A 288 35.30 -44.77 -34.48
N CYS A 289 34.19 -45.51 -34.66
CA CYS A 289 32.93 -44.95 -35.16
C CYS A 289 32.01 -44.37 -34.08
N LEU A 290 32.29 -44.57 -32.78
CA LEU A 290 31.45 -44.02 -31.70
C LEU A 290 31.46 -42.48 -31.75
N ARG A 291 30.28 -41.86 -31.73
CA ARG A 291 30.06 -40.40 -31.77
C ARG A 291 28.96 -39.99 -30.79
N SER A 292 29.01 -38.77 -30.27
CA SER A 292 27.94 -38.24 -29.41
C SER A 292 26.66 -37.99 -30.24
N GLY A 293 25.49 -38.14 -29.62
CA GLY A 293 24.20 -38.04 -30.33
C GLY A 293 23.96 -39.18 -31.33
N HIS A 294 24.62 -40.32 -31.16
CA HIS A 294 24.40 -41.52 -31.98
C HIS A 294 24.02 -42.71 -31.09
N PHE A 295 23.21 -43.62 -31.61
CA PHE A 295 22.98 -44.91 -30.95
C PHE A 295 24.06 -45.92 -31.34
N PHE A 296 24.47 -46.78 -30.42
CA PHE A 296 25.22 -48.00 -30.73
C PHE A 296 24.56 -49.22 -30.08
N SER A 297 24.74 -50.40 -30.69
CA SER A 297 24.27 -51.67 -30.12
C SER A 297 25.45 -52.40 -29.48
N LEU A 298 25.35 -52.69 -28.18
CA LEU A 298 26.31 -53.54 -27.48
C LEU A 298 25.93 -55.00 -27.69
N THR A 299 26.90 -55.87 -27.98
CA THR A 299 26.69 -57.33 -28.06
C THR A 299 27.68 -58.08 -27.18
N ASP A 300 27.42 -59.38 -26.95
CA ASP A 300 28.32 -60.32 -26.25
C ASP A 300 28.71 -59.97 -24.79
N HIS A 301 28.05 -58.98 -24.17
CA HIS A 301 28.25 -58.68 -22.76
C HIS A 301 27.65 -59.79 -21.85
N PRO A 302 28.37 -60.29 -20.82
CA PRO A 302 27.92 -61.39 -19.96
C PRO A 302 26.58 -61.15 -19.22
N ARG A 303 26.20 -59.89 -19.00
CA ARG A 303 24.85 -59.51 -18.55
C ARG A 303 23.99 -59.24 -19.77
N ALA A 304 23.04 -60.14 -20.05
CA ALA A 304 22.14 -60.06 -21.21
C ALA A 304 21.39 -58.72 -21.32
N THR A 305 20.99 -58.12 -20.19
CA THR A 305 20.29 -56.82 -20.14
C THR A 305 21.14 -55.62 -20.57
N TYR A 306 22.44 -55.80 -20.84
CA TYR A 306 23.28 -54.72 -21.38
C TYR A 306 23.43 -54.81 -22.90
N ASN A 307 23.08 -55.95 -23.50
CA ASN A 307 23.13 -56.19 -24.95
C ASN A 307 21.90 -55.56 -25.62
N ASP A 308 21.88 -54.23 -25.64
CA ASP A 308 20.76 -53.39 -26.08
C ASP A 308 21.29 -52.17 -26.85
N LEU A 309 20.39 -51.30 -27.29
CA LEU A 309 20.67 -50.04 -27.96
C LEU A 309 20.88 -48.91 -26.94
N TRP A 310 21.98 -48.17 -27.09
CA TRP A 310 22.41 -47.12 -26.15
C TRP A 310 22.70 -45.81 -26.89
N LEU A 311 22.14 -44.69 -26.42
CA LEU A 311 22.45 -43.35 -26.91
C LEU A 311 23.75 -42.84 -26.28
N LEU A 312 24.75 -42.55 -27.10
CA LEU A 312 26.02 -41.95 -26.67
C LEU A 312 25.82 -40.48 -26.30
N LEU A 313 25.97 -40.17 -25.01
CA LEU A 313 25.93 -38.79 -24.51
C LEU A 313 27.27 -38.09 -24.71
N SER A 314 28.38 -38.78 -24.41
CA SER A 314 29.71 -38.21 -24.46
C SER A 314 30.71 -39.26 -24.90
N VAL A 315 31.67 -38.86 -25.75
CA VAL A 315 32.80 -39.70 -26.18
C VAL A 315 34.07 -38.87 -26.05
N THR A 316 35.02 -39.39 -25.25
CA THR A 316 36.37 -38.85 -25.14
C THR A 316 37.31 -39.73 -25.93
N HIS A 317 37.92 -39.17 -26.97
CA HIS A 317 38.83 -39.84 -27.90
C HIS A 317 40.27 -39.60 -27.49
N ILE A 318 41.09 -40.66 -27.51
CA ILE A 318 42.53 -40.60 -27.20
C ILE A 318 43.28 -41.41 -28.26
N GLY A 319 44.15 -40.75 -29.03
CA GLY A 319 45.04 -41.40 -29.98
C GLY A 319 46.51 -41.15 -29.63
N LYS A 320 47.35 -42.17 -29.74
CA LYS A 320 48.82 -42.05 -29.67
C LYS A 320 49.51 -42.79 -30.82
N GLN A 321 50.46 -42.12 -31.46
CA GLN A 321 51.18 -42.60 -32.62
C GLN A 321 52.67 -42.22 -32.52
N PRO A 322 53.44 -42.81 -31.59
CA PRO A 322 54.86 -42.49 -31.41
C PRO A 322 55.72 -42.79 -32.66
N GLN A 323 55.22 -43.62 -33.59
CA GLN A 323 55.84 -43.95 -34.88
C GLN A 323 56.35 -42.73 -35.64
N VAL A 324 55.64 -41.59 -35.58
CA VAL A 324 56.01 -40.38 -36.35
C VAL A 324 57.28 -39.69 -35.86
N LEU A 325 57.79 -40.06 -34.68
CA LEU A 325 59.06 -39.56 -34.13
C LEU A 325 60.28 -40.29 -34.71
N GLU A 326 60.08 -41.48 -35.30
CA GLU A 326 61.12 -42.31 -35.92
C GLU A 326 62.33 -42.51 -34.96
N GLU A 327 63.51 -41.96 -35.26
CA GLU A 327 64.72 -42.09 -34.43
C GLU A 327 64.70 -41.29 -33.11
N SER A 328 63.66 -40.50 -32.85
CA SER A 328 63.56 -39.59 -31.69
C SER A 328 62.63 -40.09 -30.57
N ILE A 329 62.43 -41.40 -30.44
CA ILE A 329 61.64 -42.00 -29.36
C ILE A 329 62.40 -41.91 -28.03
N THR A 330 61.83 -41.18 -27.07
CA THR A 330 62.20 -41.23 -25.65
C THR A 330 61.20 -42.13 -24.91
N ASP A 331 61.65 -42.88 -23.91
CA ASP A 331 60.80 -43.81 -23.14
C ASP A 331 59.48 -43.18 -22.69
N THR A 332 58.36 -43.81 -23.08
CA THR A 332 57.02 -43.36 -22.72
C THR A 332 56.52 -44.08 -21.47
N GLU A 333 56.56 -43.42 -20.32
CA GLU A 333 55.92 -43.94 -19.10
C GLU A 333 54.39 -43.89 -19.20
N GLY A 334 53.73 -45.03 -19.00
CA GLY A 334 52.26 -45.15 -18.95
C GLY A 334 51.73 -46.45 -19.54
N SER A 335 50.51 -46.85 -19.16
CA SER A 335 49.90 -48.11 -19.61
C SER A 335 49.29 -48.09 -21.01
N PHE A 336 49.19 -46.91 -21.65
CA PHE A 336 48.72 -46.75 -23.02
C PHE A 336 49.75 -45.97 -23.84
N THR A 337 50.43 -46.67 -24.75
CA THR A 337 51.61 -46.20 -25.48
C THR A 337 51.35 -45.94 -26.96
N GLN A 338 50.45 -46.70 -27.60
CA GLN A 338 50.10 -46.59 -29.02
C GLN A 338 48.64 -47.01 -29.27
N GLY A 339 48.04 -46.45 -30.31
CA GLY A 339 46.75 -46.86 -30.86
C GLY A 339 45.68 -45.79 -30.65
N TYR A 340 44.43 -46.18 -30.91
CA TYR A 340 43.25 -45.38 -30.60
C TYR A 340 42.45 -46.08 -29.50
N GLN A 341 41.94 -45.29 -28.56
CA GLN A 341 40.94 -45.71 -27.59
C GLN A 341 39.96 -44.56 -27.34
N ASN A 342 38.80 -44.88 -26.82
CA ASN A 342 37.85 -43.92 -26.28
C ASN A 342 37.28 -44.39 -24.94
N SER A 343 36.75 -43.42 -24.19
CA SER A 343 35.82 -43.67 -23.10
C SER A 343 34.53 -42.92 -23.36
N PHE A 344 33.39 -43.58 -23.14
CA PHE A 344 32.09 -43.02 -23.44
C PHE A 344 31.14 -43.09 -22.23
N SER A 345 30.12 -42.23 -22.25
CA SER A 345 28.93 -42.36 -21.41
C SER A 345 27.68 -42.46 -22.28
N ALA A 346 26.74 -43.30 -21.87
CA ALA A 346 25.54 -43.59 -22.65
C ALA A 346 24.31 -43.83 -21.77
N ILE A 347 23.13 -43.67 -22.36
CA ILE A 347 21.83 -43.91 -21.72
C ILE A 347 20.99 -44.87 -22.59
N PRO A 348 19.98 -45.56 -22.02
CA PRO A 348 19.09 -46.43 -22.81
C PRO A 348 18.39 -45.67 -23.94
N TRP A 349 18.09 -46.36 -25.04
CA TRP A 349 17.56 -45.72 -26.26
C TRP A 349 16.18 -45.05 -26.08
N ASP A 350 15.38 -45.56 -25.15
CA ASP A 350 14.02 -45.09 -24.82
C ASP A 350 13.99 -43.87 -23.87
N VAL A 351 15.14 -43.46 -23.32
CA VAL A 351 15.27 -42.28 -22.47
C VAL A 351 15.47 -41.03 -23.32
N PHE A 352 14.42 -40.19 -23.41
CA PHE A 352 14.45 -38.90 -24.08
C PHE A 352 15.48 -37.95 -23.44
N TYR A 353 16.57 -37.66 -24.15
CA TYR A 353 17.56 -36.71 -23.68
C TYR A 353 17.04 -35.27 -23.79
N ARG A 354 17.27 -34.46 -22.74
CA ARG A 354 16.98 -33.02 -22.71
C ARG A 354 18.23 -32.28 -22.22
N PRO A 355 18.65 -31.17 -22.85
CA PRO A 355 19.80 -30.42 -22.38
C PRO A 355 19.63 -29.95 -20.93
N PRO A 356 20.70 -29.87 -20.14
CA PRO A 356 20.67 -29.19 -18.84
C PRO A 356 20.29 -27.73 -19.03
N MET A 357 19.56 -27.16 -18.05
CA MET A 357 19.34 -25.71 -18.04
C MET A 357 20.67 -24.99 -17.80
N PRO A 358 20.97 -23.89 -18.52
CA PRO A 358 22.13 -23.06 -18.24
C PRO A 358 22.02 -22.39 -16.86
N ALA A 359 23.12 -21.77 -16.41
CA ALA A 359 23.08 -20.89 -15.25
C ALA A 359 22.06 -19.75 -15.47
N GLN A 360 21.46 -19.25 -14.38
CA GLN A 360 20.52 -18.14 -14.48
C GLN A 360 21.23 -16.88 -14.99
N ARG A 361 20.54 -16.15 -15.89
CA ARG A 361 20.97 -14.82 -16.36
C ARG A 361 21.07 -13.85 -15.17
N PRO A 362 21.94 -12.82 -15.24
CA PRO A 362 21.90 -11.72 -14.29
C PRO A 362 20.49 -11.11 -14.20
N VAL A 363 20.01 -10.89 -12.97
CA VAL A 363 18.67 -10.36 -12.69
C VAL A 363 18.61 -8.90 -13.13
N LEU A 364 17.72 -8.56 -14.05
CA LEU A 364 17.55 -7.18 -14.52
C LEU A 364 16.56 -6.44 -13.62
N VAL A 365 16.96 -5.33 -13.00
CA VAL A 365 16.12 -4.63 -12.02
C VAL A 365 15.15 -3.67 -12.72
N CYS A 366 15.68 -2.58 -13.27
CA CYS A 366 14.93 -1.61 -14.06
C CYS A 366 15.82 -0.90 -15.08
N GLN A 367 15.19 -0.34 -16.11
CA GLN A 367 15.81 0.45 -17.17
C GLN A 367 14.86 1.55 -17.63
N THR A 368 15.37 2.55 -18.33
CA THR A 368 14.56 3.56 -19.03
C THR A 368 14.31 3.12 -20.48
N ALA A 369 13.16 3.51 -21.02
CA ALA A 369 12.77 3.28 -22.41
C ALA A 369 11.93 4.45 -22.91
N ARG A 370 11.84 4.63 -24.24
CA ARG A 370 10.97 5.64 -24.89
C ARG A 370 9.70 4.96 -25.39
N VAL A 371 8.53 5.54 -25.14
CA VAL A 371 7.25 5.03 -25.68
C VAL A 371 7.18 5.23 -27.20
N THR A 372 6.75 4.21 -27.94
CA THR A 372 6.66 4.21 -29.41
C THR A 372 5.28 3.79 -29.91
N GLY A 373 5.03 4.01 -31.20
CA GLY A 373 3.80 3.65 -31.89
C GLY A 373 3.83 4.06 -33.37
N PRO A 374 2.70 3.97 -34.08
CA PRO A 374 2.61 4.31 -35.50
C PRO A 374 2.92 5.78 -35.80
N ILE A 375 3.44 6.03 -37.01
CA ILE A 375 3.76 7.38 -37.49
C ILE A 375 2.46 8.23 -37.56
N GLY A 376 2.47 9.38 -36.88
CA GLY A 376 1.36 10.34 -36.88
C GLY A 376 0.41 10.22 -35.68
N GLU A 377 0.54 9.17 -34.86
CA GLU A 377 -0.20 9.04 -33.61
C GLU A 377 0.50 9.75 -32.44
N GLU A 378 -0.28 10.20 -31.45
CA GLU A 378 0.23 10.71 -30.16
C GLU A 378 0.11 9.68 -29.03
N ILE A 379 -0.87 8.77 -29.13
CA ILE A 379 -1.22 7.79 -28.10
C ILE A 379 -1.46 6.46 -28.80
N TYR A 380 -0.72 5.43 -28.41
CA TYR A 380 -0.88 4.08 -28.95
C TYR A 380 -0.93 3.08 -27.81
N CYS A 381 -2.15 2.66 -27.48
CA CYS A 381 -2.42 1.66 -26.45
C CYS A 381 -3.50 0.66 -26.89
N ASP A 382 -3.57 -0.47 -26.21
CA ASP A 382 -4.60 -1.49 -26.40
C ASP A 382 -5.72 -1.41 -25.34
N GLU A 383 -6.62 -2.41 -25.34
CA GLU A 383 -7.77 -2.50 -24.42
C GLU A 383 -7.38 -2.59 -22.93
N ASP A 384 -6.18 -3.08 -22.64
CA ASP A 384 -5.60 -3.17 -21.29
C ASP A 384 -4.86 -1.88 -20.87
N GLY A 385 -4.81 -0.86 -21.73
CA GLY A 385 -4.02 0.37 -21.52
C GLY A 385 -2.50 0.13 -21.60
N ARG A 386 -2.05 -0.95 -22.24
CA ARG A 386 -0.63 -1.24 -22.45
C ARG A 386 -0.06 -0.35 -23.54
N VAL A 387 1.24 -0.08 -23.50
CA VAL A 387 1.94 0.70 -24.54
C VAL A 387 3.15 -0.07 -25.08
N LYS A 388 3.70 0.38 -26.20
CA LYS A 388 4.96 -0.13 -26.74
C LYS A 388 6.11 0.81 -26.44
N VAL A 389 7.33 0.27 -26.38
CA VAL A 389 8.54 1.03 -26.05
C VAL A 389 9.72 0.62 -26.92
N GLU A 390 10.74 1.48 -26.92
CA GLU A 390 12.05 1.22 -27.48
C GLU A 390 13.10 1.41 -26.39
N PHE A 391 13.90 0.37 -26.16
CA PHE A 391 14.97 0.37 -25.17
C PHE A 391 16.25 0.98 -25.76
N HIS A 392 17.00 1.72 -24.95
CA HIS A 392 18.21 2.41 -25.40
C HIS A 392 19.36 1.49 -25.88
N TRP A 393 19.26 0.18 -25.60
CA TRP A 393 20.21 -0.83 -26.06
C TRP A 393 19.75 -1.59 -27.31
N ASP A 394 18.49 -1.43 -27.73
CA ASP A 394 17.99 -2.10 -28.94
C ASP A 394 18.51 -1.39 -30.19
N ARG A 395 19.36 -2.11 -30.92
CA ARG A 395 20.05 -1.61 -32.12
C ARG A 395 19.24 -1.79 -33.40
N ALA A 396 18.01 -2.32 -33.30
CA ALA A 396 17.09 -2.36 -34.43
C ALA A 396 16.56 -0.96 -34.79
N GLU A 397 16.49 -0.04 -33.81
CA GLU A 397 16.09 1.37 -33.96
C GLU A 397 14.80 1.57 -34.79
N HIS A 398 13.83 0.65 -34.62
CA HIS A 398 12.57 0.66 -35.36
C HIS A 398 11.73 1.92 -35.11
N ASN A 399 11.80 2.48 -33.89
CA ASN A 399 11.08 3.65 -33.39
C ASN A 399 9.60 3.67 -33.80
N SER A 400 8.92 2.53 -33.67
CA SER A 400 7.57 2.27 -34.21
C SER A 400 6.76 1.32 -33.35
N GLU A 401 5.57 0.91 -33.82
CA GLU A 401 4.76 -0.15 -33.23
C GLU A 401 5.41 -1.55 -33.26
N GLN A 402 6.59 -1.69 -33.86
CA GLN A 402 7.35 -2.94 -33.93
C GLN A 402 8.51 -3.03 -32.91
N SER A 403 8.82 -1.95 -32.17
CA SER A 403 9.95 -1.92 -31.22
C SER A 403 9.81 -2.89 -30.03
N SER A 404 8.59 -3.20 -29.56
CA SER A 404 8.39 -4.15 -28.45
C SER A 404 7.04 -4.88 -28.48
N CYS A 405 6.86 -5.85 -27.58
CA CYS A 405 5.55 -6.33 -27.17
C CYS A 405 4.75 -5.27 -26.41
N TRP A 406 3.53 -5.60 -25.98
CA TRP A 406 2.69 -4.72 -25.17
C TRP A 406 3.09 -4.72 -23.70
N LEU A 407 3.66 -3.61 -23.22
CA LEU A 407 4.05 -3.43 -21.82
C LEU A 407 2.87 -2.91 -20.99
N ARG A 408 2.53 -3.62 -19.92
CA ARG A 408 1.59 -3.13 -18.90
C ARG A 408 2.15 -1.89 -18.20
N VAL A 409 1.27 -0.94 -17.91
CA VAL A 409 1.57 0.29 -17.18
C VAL A 409 1.02 0.17 -15.78
N ALA A 410 1.87 0.39 -14.77
CA ALA A 410 1.45 0.46 -13.38
C ALA A 410 0.59 1.71 -13.17
N SER A 411 -0.62 1.52 -12.65
CA SER A 411 -1.45 2.61 -12.14
C SER A 411 -1.16 2.82 -10.65
N SER A 412 -1.29 4.07 -10.18
CA SER A 412 -1.30 4.40 -8.75
C SER A 412 -2.50 3.84 -7.99
N TRP A 413 -3.61 3.53 -8.69
CA TRP A 413 -4.80 2.92 -8.10
C TRP A 413 -5.62 2.20 -9.18
N ALA A 414 -5.88 0.91 -9.01
CA ALA A 414 -6.71 0.12 -9.95
C ALA A 414 -7.61 -0.85 -9.18
N GLY A 415 -8.85 -1.00 -9.67
CA GLY A 415 -9.86 -1.90 -9.14
C GLY A 415 -10.93 -2.22 -10.20
N ASP A 416 -11.99 -2.93 -9.78
CA ASP A 416 -13.07 -3.36 -10.67
C ASP A 416 -13.89 -2.17 -11.19
N HIS A 417 -13.58 -1.71 -12.41
CA HIS A 417 -14.16 -0.52 -13.06
C HIS A 417 -13.94 0.81 -12.30
N PHE A 418 -12.91 0.91 -11.44
CA PHE A 418 -12.51 2.16 -10.79
C PHE A 418 -10.98 2.28 -10.64
N GLY A 419 -10.49 3.50 -10.47
CA GLY A 419 -9.06 3.79 -10.25
C GLY A 419 -8.58 5.04 -10.99
N ALA A 420 -7.26 5.17 -11.09
CA ALA A 420 -6.58 6.14 -11.94
C ALA A 420 -6.09 5.48 -13.23
N VAL A 421 -6.15 6.20 -14.36
CA VAL A 421 -5.59 5.74 -15.64
C VAL A 421 -4.86 6.91 -16.28
N THR A 422 -3.55 6.76 -16.50
CA THR A 422 -2.70 7.75 -17.18
C THR A 422 -1.84 7.02 -18.21
N ILE A 423 -2.27 7.03 -19.47
CA ILE A 423 -1.58 6.32 -20.55
C ILE A 423 -0.34 7.11 -20.99
N PRO A 424 0.87 6.54 -20.95
CA PRO A 424 2.07 7.17 -21.49
C PRO A 424 1.93 7.43 -22.98
N ARG A 425 2.33 8.63 -23.43
CA ARG A 425 2.25 9.05 -24.84
C ARG A 425 3.53 8.74 -25.60
N ILE A 426 3.43 8.62 -26.92
CA ILE A 426 4.57 8.40 -27.81
C ILE A 426 5.61 9.51 -27.58
N GLY A 427 6.88 9.11 -27.45
CA GLY A 427 7.99 10.01 -27.14
C GLY A 427 8.26 10.26 -25.65
N MET A 428 7.36 9.89 -24.73
CA MET A 428 7.63 9.96 -23.29
C MET A 428 8.69 8.95 -22.86
N GLU A 429 9.48 9.30 -21.86
CA GLU A 429 10.41 8.38 -21.20
C GLU A 429 9.73 7.68 -20.03
N VAL A 430 9.88 6.35 -19.96
CA VAL A 430 9.25 5.49 -18.95
C VAL A 430 10.30 4.62 -18.25
N LEU A 431 10.05 4.36 -16.97
CA LEU A 431 10.80 3.39 -16.19
C LEU A 431 10.17 2.01 -16.36
N VAL A 432 10.96 1.05 -16.87
CA VAL A 432 10.58 -0.34 -17.08
C VAL A 432 11.26 -1.22 -16.03
N THR A 433 10.47 -1.97 -15.28
CA THR A 433 10.88 -3.01 -14.34
C THR A 433 10.61 -4.39 -14.94
N TYR A 434 11.36 -5.41 -14.55
CA TYR A 434 11.24 -6.76 -15.10
C TYR A 434 10.76 -7.76 -14.04
N LEU A 435 9.69 -8.50 -14.33
CA LEU A 435 9.12 -9.47 -13.38
C LEU A 435 10.10 -10.63 -13.17
N GLU A 436 10.43 -10.94 -11.91
CA GLU A 436 11.52 -11.85 -11.51
C GLU A 436 12.89 -11.50 -12.16
N GLY A 437 13.06 -10.25 -12.59
CA GLY A 437 14.20 -9.78 -13.37
C GLY A 437 14.37 -10.45 -14.73
N ASN A 438 13.31 -11.07 -15.27
CA ASN A 438 13.32 -11.69 -16.58
C ASN A 438 13.14 -10.62 -17.68
N PRO A 439 14.13 -10.39 -18.58
CA PRO A 439 14.01 -9.39 -19.65
C PRO A 439 12.82 -9.63 -20.58
N ASP A 440 12.31 -10.86 -20.64
CA ASP A 440 11.15 -11.25 -21.44
C ASP A 440 9.81 -10.81 -20.82
N ASN A 441 9.81 -10.24 -19.61
CA ASN A 441 8.60 -9.81 -18.89
C ASN A 441 8.70 -8.34 -18.38
N PRO A 442 8.77 -7.35 -19.29
CA PRO A 442 8.80 -5.95 -18.94
C PRO A 442 7.44 -5.40 -18.45
N LEU A 443 7.50 -4.48 -17.48
CA LEU A 443 6.37 -3.76 -16.88
C LEU A 443 6.79 -2.29 -16.69
N ILE A 444 6.01 -1.33 -17.19
CA ILE A 444 6.25 0.10 -16.91
C ILE A 444 5.79 0.40 -15.49
N THR A 445 6.68 0.97 -14.67
CA THR A 445 6.44 1.32 -13.26
C THR A 445 6.42 2.82 -12.98
N GLY A 446 6.75 3.66 -13.97
CA GLY A 446 6.63 5.12 -13.86
C GLY A 446 6.99 5.84 -15.16
N CYS A 447 6.72 7.15 -15.19
CA CYS A 447 7.18 8.06 -16.25
C CYS A 447 8.27 9.00 -15.70
N LEU A 448 9.22 9.40 -16.54
CA LEU A 448 10.34 10.27 -16.16
C LEU A 448 10.31 11.59 -16.95
N ILE A 449 10.76 12.66 -16.30
CA ILE A 449 11.00 13.95 -16.96
C ILE A 449 12.43 14.01 -17.51
N ASN A 450 12.61 14.62 -18.68
CA ASN A 450 13.92 14.84 -19.29
C ASN A 450 13.94 16.18 -20.05
N LYS A 451 14.98 16.43 -20.87
CA LYS A 451 15.12 17.70 -21.61
C LYS A 451 14.15 17.87 -22.79
N VAL A 452 13.60 16.77 -23.32
CA VAL A 452 12.62 16.75 -24.42
C VAL A 452 11.20 16.78 -23.88
N THR A 453 10.94 16.06 -22.78
CA THR A 453 9.69 16.07 -22.00
C THR A 453 9.94 16.65 -20.60
N PRO A 454 10.08 17.99 -20.49
CA PRO A 454 10.34 18.66 -19.21
C PRO A 454 9.10 18.70 -18.31
N ALA A 455 9.30 19.11 -17.05
CA ALA A 455 8.19 19.37 -16.12
C ALA A 455 7.25 20.49 -16.65
N PRO A 456 5.95 20.49 -16.27
CA PRO A 456 4.97 21.47 -16.75
C PRO A 456 5.31 22.95 -16.43
N TYR A 457 6.15 23.20 -15.44
CA TYR A 457 6.69 24.53 -15.13
C TYR A 457 8.22 24.46 -14.98
N PRO A 458 8.95 25.57 -15.23
CA PRO A 458 10.38 25.65 -14.99
C PRO A 458 10.75 25.30 -13.54
N LEU A 459 11.71 24.39 -13.39
CA LEU A 459 12.32 24.02 -12.11
C LEU A 459 13.78 24.50 -12.10
N PRO A 460 14.31 24.96 -10.95
CA PRO A 460 13.73 24.89 -9.61
C PRO A 460 12.82 26.07 -9.20
N GLU A 461 12.52 27.00 -10.11
CA GLU A 461 11.73 28.22 -9.81
C GLU A 461 10.35 27.93 -9.22
N ASN A 462 9.68 26.88 -9.70
CA ASN A 462 8.34 26.45 -9.28
C ASN A 462 8.37 25.19 -8.41
N LYS A 463 9.45 24.97 -7.64
CA LYS A 463 9.66 23.79 -6.77
C LYS A 463 8.59 23.58 -5.69
N THR A 464 7.80 24.61 -5.38
CA THR A 464 6.69 24.61 -4.41
C THR A 464 5.35 24.28 -5.03
N ARG A 465 5.31 23.88 -6.32
CA ARG A 465 4.05 23.61 -7.03
C ARG A 465 3.87 22.12 -7.35
N THR A 466 2.81 21.53 -6.81
CA THR A 466 2.31 20.20 -7.17
C THR A 466 1.37 20.32 -8.36
N VAL A 467 1.54 19.50 -9.40
CA VAL A 467 0.85 19.70 -10.71
C VAL A 467 0.37 18.40 -11.33
N LEU A 468 -0.92 18.35 -11.65
CA LEU A 468 -1.53 17.40 -12.59
C LEU A 468 -2.03 18.17 -13.82
N ARG A 469 -1.18 18.29 -14.84
CA ARG A 469 -1.52 18.92 -16.13
C ARG A 469 -1.64 17.85 -17.22
N SER A 470 -2.76 17.86 -17.95
CA SER A 470 -2.96 17.02 -19.14
C SER A 470 -2.49 17.73 -20.41
N HIS A 471 -2.69 17.12 -21.57
CA HIS A 471 -2.56 17.81 -22.86
C HIS A 471 -3.74 17.44 -23.75
N SER A 472 -4.31 18.39 -24.50
CA SER A 472 -5.29 18.08 -25.53
C SER A 472 -4.69 17.10 -26.56
N SER A 473 -5.50 16.18 -27.05
CA SER A 473 -5.12 15.14 -28.00
C SER A 473 -6.18 15.10 -29.11
N PRO A 474 -5.82 15.28 -30.39
CA PRO A 474 -4.51 15.70 -30.90
C PRO A 474 -4.03 17.07 -30.37
N HIS A 475 -2.76 17.37 -30.55
CA HIS A 475 -2.08 18.54 -30.03
C HIS A 475 -2.64 19.85 -30.61
N THR A 476 -3.35 20.60 -29.77
CA THR A 476 -3.88 21.95 -30.10
C THR A 476 -3.27 23.06 -29.24
N GLY A 477 -2.26 22.75 -28.42
CA GLY A 477 -1.74 23.61 -27.36
C GLY A 477 -2.69 23.79 -26.15
N GLY A 478 -3.87 23.17 -26.17
CA GLY A 478 -4.81 23.17 -25.06
C GLY A 478 -4.43 22.17 -23.96
N TYR A 479 -4.85 22.45 -22.71
CA TYR A 479 -4.64 21.57 -21.57
C TYR A 479 -5.66 21.78 -20.45
N ASN A 480 -5.96 20.71 -19.71
CA ASN A 480 -6.61 20.79 -18.40
C ASN A 480 -5.53 20.74 -17.31
N GLU A 481 -5.77 21.38 -16.18
CA GLU A 481 -4.82 21.39 -15.06
C GLU A 481 -5.52 21.47 -13.72
N LEU A 482 -5.01 20.68 -12.76
CA LEU A 482 -5.12 20.95 -11.34
C LEU A 482 -3.69 21.18 -10.81
N SER A 483 -3.42 22.34 -10.24
CA SER A 483 -2.16 22.59 -9.53
C SER A 483 -2.38 23.26 -8.18
N ILE A 484 -1.48 22.94 -7.25
CA ILE A 484 -1.44 23.44 -5.88
C ILE A 484 -0.08 24.11 -5.71
N GLU A 485 -0.07 25.40 -5.40
CA GLU A 485 1.12 26.16 -5.03
C GLU A 485 1.18 26.26 -3.50
N ASP A 486 2.24 25.72 -2.91
CA ASP A 486 2.48 25.67 -1.46
C ASP A 486 3.47 26.77 -0.99
N ARG A 487 3.56 27.87 -1.75
CA ARG A 487 4.42 29.00 -1.42
C ARG A 487 3.75 29.89 -0.37
N ALA A 488 4.31 29.90 0.83
CA ALA A 488 3.84 30.69 1.96
C ALA A 488 3.45 32.14 1.59
N GLY A 489 2.20 32.53 1.87
CA GLY A 489 1.62 33.85 1.58
C GLY A 489 1.20 34.07 0.12
N LEU A 490 1.36 33.07 -0.75
CA LEU A 490 0.99 33.07 -2.17
C LEU A 490 0.38 31.72 -2.59
N GLU A 491 -0.22 31.01 -1.63
CA GLU A 491 -0.82 29.70 -1.84
C GLU A 491 -2.00 29.77 -2.81
N LEU A 492 -2.08 28.80 -3.73
CA LEU A 492 -3.11 28.80 -4.77
C LEU A 492 -3.45 27.38 -5.21
N ILE A 493 -4.73 27.03 -5.13
CA ILE A 493 -5.30 25.91 -5.89
C ILE A 493 -5.83 26.47 -7.22
N TYR A 494 -5.19 26.09 -8.32
CA TYR A 494 -5.59 26.47 -9.67
C TYR A 494 -6.22 25.28 -10.39
N LEU A 495 -7.47 25.45 -10.82
CA LEU A 495 -8.20 24.49 -11.63
C LEU A 495 -8.53 25.11 -13.00
N ARG A 496 -8.14 24.43 -14.08
CA ARG A 496 -8.42 24.81 -15.47
C ARG A 496 -9.06 23.67 -16.23
N ALA A 497 -10.26 23.91 -16.74
CA ALA A 497 -10.85 23.15 -17.84
C ALA A 497 -10.59 23.87 -19.17
N GLN A 498 -10.17 23.13 -20.20
CA GLN A 498 -9.89 23.68 -21.53
C GLN A 498 -11.16 23.98 -22.35
N ARG A 499 -12.29 23.34 -22.01
CA ARG A 499 -13.57 23.52 -22.70
C ARG A 499 -14.75 23.51 -21.73
N ASP A 500 -15.19 22.33 -21.30
CA ASP A 500 -16.34 22.16 -20.42
C ASP A 500 -15.88 21.71 -19.03
N MET A 501 -16.60 22.16 -17.99
CA MET A 501 -16.46 21.67 -16.62
C MET A 501 -17.85 21.28 -16.11
N GLU A 502 -18.05 20.00 -15.84
CA GLU A 502 -19.27 19.49 -15.21
C GLU A 502 -18.96 19.07 -13.77
N GLN A 503 -19.80 19.48 -12.83
CA GLN A 503 -19.70 19.09 -11.42
C GLN A 503 -21.02 18.46 -10.99
N LYS A 504 -21.02 17.14 -10.78
CA LYS A 504 -22.16 16.40 -10.26
C LYS A 504 -21.92 16.01 -8.81
N VAL A 505 -22.72 16.57 -7.90
CA VAL A 505 -22.65 16.26 -6.47
C VAL A 505 -23.87 15.43 -6.09
N GLY A 506 -23.64 14.24 -5.53
CA GLY A 506 -24.70 13.27 -5.22
C GLY A 506 -25.49 13.57 -3.94
N ASN A 507 -25.07 14.56 -3.15
CA ASN A 507 -25.74 15.03 -1.94
C ASN A 507 -25.47 16.54 -1.78
N ASP A 508 -24.59 16.94 -0.83
CA ASP A 508 -24.35 18.35 -0.51
C ASP A 508 -23.14 18.93 -1.26
N SER A 509 -23.31 20.09 -1.89
CA SER A 509 -22.19 20.94 -2.32
C SER A 509 -22.05 22.10 -1.34
N ARG A 510 -20.83 22.36 -0.86
CA ARG A 510 -20.54 23.42 0.12
C ARG A 510 -19.30 24.20 -0.32
N LEU A 511 -19.35 25.52 -0.20
CA LEU A 511 -18.26 26.43 -0.57
C LEU A 511 -18.12 27.51 0.52
N ASP A 512 -16.99 27.52 1.22
CA ASP A 512 -16.55 28.62 2.09
C ASP A 512 -15.38 29.34 1.40
N VAL A 513 -15.32 30.66 1.56
CA VAL A 513 -14.30 31.51 0.94
C VAL A 513 -13.75 32.47 1.98
N GLY A 514 -12.43 32.38 2.21
CA GLY A 514 -11.70 33.08 3.28
C GLY A 514 -11.70 34.61 3.20
N ASN A 515 -11.96 35.17 2.02
CA ASN A 515 -11.99 36.61 1.76
C ASN A 515 -13.08 36.91 0.72
N GLU A 516 -12.74 36.88 -0.57
CA GLU A 516 -13.65 37.31 -1.65
C GLU A 516 -13.92 36.18 -2.66
N ARG A 517 -15.20 35.96 -2.99
CA ARG A 517 -15.62 35.12 -4.12
C ARG A 517 -15.95 36.03 -5.32
N ARG A 518 -15.04 36.12 -6.30
CA ARG A 518 -15.33 36.73 -7.61
C ARG A 518 -15.79 35.67 -8.61
N GLU A 519 -16.91 35.92 -9.28
CA GLU A 519 -17.45 35.07 -10.34
C GLU A 519 -17.80 35.94 -11.56
N ALA A 520 -17.30 35.56 -12.74
CA ALA A 520 -17.41 36.35 -13.97
C ALA A 520 -17.97 35.49 -15.11
N ILE A 521 -19.31 35.49 -15.24
CA ILE A 521 -20.02 34.73 -16.26
C ILE A 521 -20.22 35.62 -17.49
N LYS A 522 -19.56 35.30 -18.61
CA LYS A 522 -19.66 36.05 -19.87
C LYS A 522 -20.90 35.70 -20.70
N GLY A 523 -21.55 34.59 -20.39
CA GLY A 523 -22.79 34.11 -21.00
C GLY A 523 -23.95 34.18 -20.02
N ASN A 524 -24.81 33.16 -20.05
CA ASN A 524 -25.97 33.08 -19.15
C ASN A 524 -25.59 32.37 -17.84
N SER A 525 -26.18 32.80 -16.72
CA SER A 525 -26.28 32.02 -15.49
C SER A 525 -27.72 31.55 -15.32
N ILE A 526 -27.91 30.27 -15.02
CA ILE A 526 -29.24 29.66 -14.84
C ILE A 526 -29.19 28.80 -13.57
N ALA A 527 -29.99 29.16 -12.57
CA ALA A 527 -30.18 28.37 -11.36
C ALA A 527 -31.62 27.84 -11.32
N VAL A 528 -31.77 26.55 -11.00
CA VAL A 528 -33.08 25.90 -10.80
C VAL A 528 -33.04 25.22 -9.45
N LEU A 529 -33.83 25.73 -8.50
CA LEU A 529 -33.88 25.23 -7.13
C LEU A 529 -35.19 24.44 -6.96
N GLY A 530 -35.05 23.16 -6.59
CA GLY A 530 -36.19 22.22 -6.51
C GLY A 530 -36.94 22.20 -5.18
N ALA A 531 -36.45 22.97 -4.18
CA ALA A 531 -37.00 23.06 -2.84
C ALA A 531 -36.88 24.51 -2.34
N GLU A 532 -36.19 24.75 -1.23
CA GLU A 532 -35.99 26.08 -0.63
C GLU A 532 -34.64 26.71 -1.00
N GLU A 533 -34.60 28.04 -1.01
CA GLU A 533 -33.38 28.84 -0.96
C GLU A 533 -33.38 29.59 0.37
N HIS A 534 -32.36 29.40 1.20
CA HIS A 534 -32.15 30.21 2.39
C HIS A 534 -30.87 31.02 2.24
N ARG A 535 -31.01 32.35 2.24
CA ARG A 535 -29.91 33.30 2.01
C ARG A 535 -29.89 34.38 3.09
N THR A 536 -28.94 34.26 4.00
CA THR A 536 -28.61 35.31 4.98
C THR A 536 -27.49 36.19 4.42
N VAL A 537 -27.61 37.51 4.58
CA VAL A 537 -26.55 38.48 4.28
C VAL A 537 -26.43 39.37 5.51
N THR A 538 -25.25 39.44 6.12
CA THR A 538 -25.00 40.14 7.40
C THR A 538 -24.68 41.63 7.23
N ALA A 539 -24.28 42.03 6.02
CA ALA A 539 -24.03 43.41 5.61
C ALA A 539 -24.93 43.77 4.40
N ASP A 540 -24.67 44.89 3.75
CA ASP A 540 -25.48 45.37 2.63
C ASP A 540 -25.62 44.36 1.48
N ARG A 541 -26.86 43.93 1.20
CA ARG A 541 -27.20 43.28 -0.08
C ARG A 541 -27.38 44.35 -1.17
N LYS A 542 -26.28 44.87 -1.72
CA LYS A 542 -26.31 45.81 -2.86
C LYS A 542 -26.65 45.07 -4.15
N VAL A 543 -27.72 45.50 -4.84
CA VAL A 543 -28.14 44.96 -6.15
C VAL A 543 -28.32 46.14 -7.11
N GLN A 544 -27.54 46.15 -8.20
CA GLN A 544 -27.73 47.11 -9.30
C GLN A 544 -28.15 46.35 -10.55
N LEU A 545 -29.36 46.58 -11.02
CA LEU A 545 -29.86 46.10 -12.31
C LEU A 545 -29.81 47.25 -13.31
N LYS A 546 -29.11 47.05 -14.44
CA LYS A 546 -29.06 48.00 -15.56
C LYS A 546 -30.18 47.74 -16.59
N ALA A 547 -31.20 46.99 -16.20
CA ALA A 547 -32.32 46.53 -17.01
C ALA A 547 -33.53 46.23 -16.09
N ASN A 548 -34.62 45.70 -16.66
CA ASN A 548 -35.86 45.44 -15.92
C ASN A 548 -35.72 44.31 -14.89
N ASP A 549 -36.40 44.46 -13.75
CA ASP A 549 -36.65 43.40 -12.77
C ASP A 549 -38.09 42.87 -12.90
N TYR A 550 -38.28 41.55 -12.79
CA TYR A 550 -39.57 40.89 -12.93
C TYR A 550 -39.74 39.82 -11.85
N LEU A 551 -40.44 40.16 -10.77
CA LEU A 551 -40.72 39.26 -9.65
C LEU A 551 -42.18 38.76 -9.71
N GLN A 552 -42.35 37.44 -9.90
CA GLN A 552 -43.64 36.77 -9.78
C GLN A 552 -43.61 35.74 -8.64
N ILE A 553 -44.48 35.92 -7.64
CA ILE A 553 -44.61 35.02 -6.50
C ILE A 553 -46.02 34.40 -6.56
N ALA A 554 -46.09 33.07 -6.60
CA ALA A 554 -47.36 32.34 -6.67
C ALA A 554 -48.00 32.08 -5.29
N GLY A 555 -47.18 32.05 -4.23
CA GLY A 555 -47.60 31.99 -2.83
C GLY A 555 -47.70 33.37 -2.19
N SER A 556 -47.34 33.49 -0.92
CA SER A 556 -47.21 34.77 -0.22
C SER A 556 -45.79 35.35 -0.32
N SER A 557 -45.69 36.66 -0.19
CA SER A 557 -44.43 37.38 0.04
C SER A 557 -44.53 38.06 1.41
N HIS A 558 -43.50 37.87 2.25
CA HIS A 558 -43.41 38.48 3.57
C HIS A 558 -42.10 39.27 3.64
N ASN A 559 -42.20 40.56 3.90
CA ASN A 559 -41.04 41.44 4.07
C ASN A 559 -41.16 42.11 5.45
N GLN A 560 -40.17 41.90 6.31
CA GLN A 560 -40.03 42.59 7.59
C GLN A 560 -38.74 43.41 7.54
N ILE A 561 -38.85 44.71 7.79
CA ILE A 561 -37.75 45.66 7.74
C ILE A 561 -37.63 46.30 9.13
N GLY A 562 -36.42 46.28 9.71
CA GLY A 562 -36.19 46.74 11.08
C GLY A 562 -36.18 48.26 11.25
N GLU A 563 -35.75 49.00 10.22
CA GLU A 563 -35.58 50.45 10.25
C GLU A 563 -36.49 51.16 9.24
N ALA A 564 -36.06 51.25 7.97
CA ALA A 564 -36.77 51.98 6.92
C ALA A 564 -36.91 51.16 5.64
N TRP A 565 -38.14 51.06 5.13
CA TRP A 565 -38.40 50.59 3.77
C TRP A 565 -38.71 51.78 2.87
N VAL A 566 -37.76 52.13 2.00
CA VAL A 566 -37.88 53.24 1.04
C VAL A 566 -38.10 52.67 -0.35
N VAL A 567 -39.13 53.18 -1.05
CA VAL A 567 -39.43 52.84 -2.44
C VAL A 567 -39.58 54.15 -3.22
N GLU A 568 -38.65 54.40 -4.13
CA GLU A 568 -38.71 55.51 -5.09
C GLU A 568 -38.92 54.95 -6.50
N ALA A 569 -39.81 55.59 -7.26
CA ALA A 569 -40.06 55.25 -8.66
C ALA A 569 -40.26 56.53 -9.47
N GLY A 570 -39.57 56.65 -10.61
CA GLY A 570 -39.58 57.87 -11.42
C GLY A 570 -40.91 58.20 -12.12
N GLU A 571 -41.82 57.23 -12.25
CA GLU A 571 -43.16 57.45 -12.84
C GLU A 571 -44.30 57.14 -11.87
N HIS A 572 -44.38 55.91 -11.33
CA HIS A 572 -45.50 55.47 -10.50
C HIS A 572 -45.18 54.23 -9.64
N VAL A 573 -45.85 54.12 -8.50
CA VAL A 573 -45.94 52.91 -7.67
C VAL A 573 -47.40 52.47 -7.64
N HIS A 574 -47.71 51.22 -7.97
CA HIS A 574 -49.09 50.69 -7.97
C HIS A 574 -49.19 49.43 -7.12
N ILE A 575 -49.89 49.54 -5.99
CA ILE A 575 -50.18 48.43 -5.08
C ILE A 575 -51.66 48.06 -5.21
N LYS A 576 -51.96 46.82 -5.58
CA LYS A 576 -53.33 46.32 -5.77
C LYS A 576 -53.55 45.02 -5.00
N ALA A 577 -54.54 45.01 -4.13
CA ALA A 577 -55.03 43.80 -3.45
C ALA A 577 -56.43 43.41 -3.96
N GLY A 578 -56.72 42.11 -4.01
CA GLY A 578 -57.99 41.58 -4.54
C GLY A 578 -59.18 41.63 -3.56
N ALA A 579 -58.92 41.69 -2.26
CA ALA A 579 -59.94 41.70 -1.21
C ALA A 579 -59.75 42.84 -0.21
N HIS A 580 -58.58 42.90 0.43
CA HIS A 580 -58.26 43.91 1.46
C HIS A 580 -56.84 44.43 1.28
N LEU A 581 -56.66 45.74 1.47
CA LEU A 581 -55.38 46.38 1.73
C LEU A 581 -55.46 46.96 3.14
N VAL A 582 -54.55 46.56 4.01
CA VAL A 582 -54.45 47.07 5.39
C VAL A 582 -53.12 47.80 5.49
N LEU A 583 -53.18 49.06 5.94
CA LEU A 583 -52.03 49.84 6.34
C LEU A 583 -52.20 50.09 7.84
N ASP A 584 -51.25 49.60 8.64
CA ASP A 584 -51.24 49.71 10.09
C ASP A 584 -49.88 50.29 10.52
N ALA A 585 -49.91 51.29 11.40
CA ALA A 585 -48.73 52.01 11.86
C ALA A 585 -48.95 52.52 13.27
N GLY A 586 -48.02 52.20 14.19
CA GLY A 586 -48.21 52.44 15.62
C GLY A 586 -48.22 53.92 16.06
N ALA A 587 -47.57 54.81 15.30
CA ALA A 587 -47.50 56.23 15.62
C ALA A 587 -48.40 57.10 14.73
N SER A 588 -48.23 57.02 13.41
CA SER A 588 -49.11 57.70 12.45
C SER A 588 -49.06 57.08 11.05
N ILE A 589 -50.14 57.24 10.28
CA ILE A 589 -50.16 57.08 8.82
C ILE A 589 -50.27 58.46 8.20
N THR A 590 -49.33 58.83 7.32
CA THR A 590 -49.32 60.13 6.64
C THR A 590 -49.36 59.95 5.13
N LEU A 591 -50.42 60.45 4.48
CA LEU A 591 -50.56 60.52 3.03
C LEU A 591 -50.33 61.97 2.59
N LYS A 592 -49.39 62.20 1.67
CA LYS A 592 -49.07 63.54 1.12
C LYS A 592 -49.22 63.56 -0.39
N ALA A 593 -49.87 64.59 -0.94
CA ALA A 593 -49.97 64.81 -2.37
C ALA A 593 -50.12 66.31 -2.68
N GLY A 594 -49.30 66.85 -3.57
CA GLY A 594 -49.43 68.24 -4.05
C GLY A 594 -49.35 69.34 -2.98
N GLY A 595 -48.72 69.07 -1.84
CA GLY A 595 -48.67 69.98 -0.68
C GLY A 595 -49.80 69.77 0.35
N HIS A 596 -50.84 69.02 0.00
CA HIS A 596 -51.89 68.60 0.92
C HIS A 596 -51.52 67.31 1.66
N HIS A 597 -52.14 67.07 2.81
CA HIS A 597 -51.93 65.85 3.60
C HIS A 597 -53.17 65.37 4.35
N VAL A 598 -53.22 64.05 4.57
CA VAL A 598 -54.08 63.38 5.55
C VAL A 598 -53.18 62.62 6.52
N VAL A 599 -53.36 62.85 7.81
CA VAL A 599 -52.63 62.19 8.91
C VAL A 599 -53.63 61.44 9.78
N ILE A 600 -53.34 60.19 10.11
CA ILE A 600 -54.09 59.38 11.06
C ILE A 600 -53.14 59.04 12.19
N ASP A 601 -53.44 59.46 13.42
CA ASP A 601 -52.64 59.19 14.61
C ASP A 601 -53.52 58.95 15.85
N ALA A 602 -52.91 58.80 17.03
CA ALA A 602 -53.63 58.54 18.29
C ALA A 602 -54.63 59.65 18.71
N GLY A 603 -54.51 60.86 18.16
CA GLY A 603 -55.44 61.97 18.35
C GLY A 603 -56.61 62.00 17.38
N GLY A 604 -56.57 61.23 16.29
CA GLY A 604 -57.66 61.11 15.31
C GLY A 604 -57.22 61.20 13.84
N VAL A 605 -58.15 61.60 12.97
CA VAL A 605 -57.91 61.83 11.54
C VAL A 605 -57.85 63.33 11.28
N PHE A 606 -56.69 63.80 10.85
CA PHE A 606 -56.39 65.20 10.55
C PHE A 606 -56.19 65.39 9.04
N SER A 607 -56.72 66.47 8.48
CA SER A 607 -56.60 66.80 7.06
C SER A 607 -56.20 68.26 6.90
N SER A 608 -55.32 68.56 5.94
CA SER A 608 -54.88 69.92 5.61
C SER A 608 -55.96 70.81 4.98
N SER A 609 -57.09 70.21 4.59
CA SER A 609 -58.19 70.83 3.83
C SER A 609 -59.48 70.05 4.07
N GLU A 610 -60.65 70.65 3.80
CA GLU A 610 -61.93 69.91 3.88
C GLU A 610 -61.94 68.70 2.93
N VAL A 611 -62.55 67.61 3.38
CA VAL A 611 -62.69 66.37 2.60
C VAL A 611 -63.92 66.49 1.72
N GLU A 612 -63.72 66.88 0.45
CA GLU A 612 -64.83 66.96 -0.52
C GLU A 612 -65.30 65.56 -0.95
N VAL A 613 -66.63 65.39 -1.02
CA VAL A 613 -67.26 64.14 -1.49
C VAL A 613 -67.40 64.18 -3.01
N GLY A 614 -66.31 63.88 -3.71
CA GLY A 614 -66.29 63.78 -5.17
C GLY A 614 -64.89 63.62 -5.75
N GLY A 615 -64.77 63.00 -6.92
CA GLY A 615 -63.50 62.81 -7.62
C GLY A 615 -63.49 61.57 -8.52
N SER A 616 -62.64 61.57 -9.54
CA SER A 616 -62.40 60.39 -10.40
C SER A 616 -61.13 59.67 -9.94
N PRO A 617 -61.15 58.36 -9.67
CA PRO A 617 -59.94 57.62 -9.35
C PRO A 617 -59.00 57.56 -10.57
N GLY A 618 -57.70 57.75 -10.35
CA GLY A 618 -56.69 57.56 -11.38
C GLY A 618 -56.60 56.09 -11.82
N THR A 619 -56.33 55.86 -13.10
CA THR A 619 -56.18 54.50 -13.66
C THR A 619 -54.81 53.92 -13.30
N GLY A 620 -54.78 52.92 -12.40
CA GLY A 620 -53.56 52.17 -12.07
C GLY A 620 -53.07 51.28 -13.22
N MET A 621 -51.74 51.09 -13.33
CA MET A 621 -51.13 50.34 -14.42
C MET A 621 -51.29 48.81 -14.26
N ALA A 622 -51.61 48.09 -15.33
CA ALA A 622 -51.83 46.65 -15.27
C ALA A 622 -50.52 45.87 -15.00
N ALA A 623 -50.58 44.86 -14.13
CA ALA A 623 -49.46 43.93 -13.95
C ALA A 623 -49.34 43.01 -15.18
N HIS A 624 -48.15 42.99 -15.79
CA HIS A 624 -47.85 42.16 -16.96
C HIS A 624 -47.01 40.95 -16.52
N ALA A 625 -47.59 39.75 -16.58
CA ALA A 625 -46.85 38.51 -16.33
C ALA A 625 -46.11 38.08 -17.62
N LEU A 626 -44.78 38.05 -17.59
CA LEU A 626 -43.97 37.44 -18.64
C LEU A 626 -43.88 35.93 -18.38
N LEU A 627 -44.30 35.13 -19.34
CA LEU A 627 -44.19 33.67 -19.26
C LEU A 627 -42.71 33.24 -19.33
N PRO A 628 -42.24 32.32 -18.47
CA PRO A 628 -40.88 31.78 -18.56
C PRO A 628 -40.68 31.05 -19.89
N GLY A 629 -39.88 31.63 -20.80
CA GLY A 629 -39.53 30.99 -22.08
C GLY A 629 -39.39 31.92 -23.28
N THR A 630 -39.82 33.18 -23.22
CA THR A 630 -39.75 34.09 -24.38
C THR A 630 -39.34 35.53 -24.04
N VAL A 631 -38.05 35.86 -24.14
CA VAL A 631 -37.52 37.03 -24.89
C VAL A 631 -36.02 36.77 -25.12
N ALA A 632 -35.59 36.74 -26.38
CA ALA A 632 -34.18 36.83 -26.73
C ALA A 632 -33.91 38.20 -27.39
N GLY A 633 -32.94 38.94 -26.83
CA GLY A 633 -32.27 40.07 -27.48
C GLY A 633 -32.89 41.46 -27.26
N LEU A 634 -32.16 42.33 -26.55
CA LEU A 634 -32.01 43.76 -26.86
C LEU A 634 -30.84 44.42 -26.07
N LEU A 635 -29.67 44.42 -26.72
CA LEU A 635 -28.59 45.43 -26.78
C LEU A 635 -28.17 46.34 -25.59
N ALA A 636 -26.87 46.19 -25.25
CA ALA A 636 -25.80 47.22 -25.28
C ALA A 636 -25.58 48.27 -24.15
N ALA A 637 -24.53 47.99 -23.36
CA ALA A 637 -23.38 48.85 -22.97
C ALA A 637 -23.54 50.25 -22.29
N VAL A 638 -22.73 50.49 -21.24
CA VAL A 638 -21.74 51.60 -21.08
C VAL A 638 -21.02 51.51 -19.71
N VAL A 639 -19.79 52.03 -19.65
CA VAL A 639 -18.83 52.07 -18.52
C VAL A 639 -18.76 53.49 -17.93
N PRO A 640 -18.45 53.68 -16.64
CA PRO A 640 -17.41 54.67 -16.31
C PRO A 640 -16.44 54.28 -15.18
N GLU A 641 -15.32 55.00 -15.13
CA GLU A 641 -14.27 55.00 -14.09
C GLU A 641 -14.59 56.01 -12.95
N PRO A 642 -13.83 56.01 -11.83
CA PRO A 642 -14.18 56.74 -10.59
C PRO A 642 -13.69 58.20 -10.54
N LEU A 643 -14.22 58.96 -9.58
CA LEU A 643 -13.74 60.28 -9.15
C LEU A 643 -13.77 60.40 -7.60
N GLU A 644 -12.92 61.30 -7.09
CA GLU A 644 -12.59 61.55 -5.68
C GLU A 644 -13.42 62.70 -5.04
N GLU A 645 -12.95 63.17 -3.88
CA GLU A 645 -13.43 64.25 -2.97
C GLU A 645 -14.40 63.73 -1.88
N ASP A 646 -14.19 63.81 -0.55
CA ASP A 646 -13.36 64.58 0.41
C ASP A 646 -14.30 65.27 1.42
N GLU A 647 -14.06 64.99 2.71
CA GLU A 647 -14.17 65.91 3.87
C GLU A 647 -15.57 66.42 4.33
N LEU A 648 -15.88 66.69 5.62
CA LEU A 648 -15.14 66.75 6.90
C LEU A 648 -16.14 66.72 8.11
N GLU A 649 -15.63 67.05 9.32
CA GLU A 649 -16.32 67.29 10.62
C GLU A 649 -16.73 65.99 11.40
N GLU A 650 -16.48 65.82 12.72
CA GLU A 650 -15.74 66.60 13.75
C GLU A 650 -15.12 65.64 14.83
N GLU A 651 -14.73 66.11 16.04
CA GLU A 651 -13.94 65.38 17.07
C GLU A 651 -14.74 64.74 18.24
N GLU A 652 -14.26 63.64 18.84
CA GLU A 652 -14.41 63.33 20.28
C GLU A 652 -13.09 62.74 20.85
N GLU A 653 -12.75 63.08 22.11
CA GLU A 653 -11.50 62.69 22.77
C GLU A 653 -11.51 61.21 23.21
N GLU A 654 -10.52 60.41 22.79
CA GLU A 654 -10.33 59.03 23.29
C GLU A 654 -9.93 59.03 24.78
N VAL A 655 -10.75 58.38 25.61
CA VAL A 655 -10.38 57.96 26.95
C VAL A 655 -9.86 56.52 26.85
N GLU A 656 -8.59 56.29 27.20
CA GLU A 656 -8.01 54.94 27.26
C GLU A 656 -8.79 54.07 28.28
N GLU A 657 -9.57 53.10 27.81
CA GLU A 657 -10.20 52.06 28.65
C GLU A 657 -9.14 51.00 29.03
N GLU A 658 -8.80 50.87 30.31
CA GLU A 658 -7.95 49.76 30.80
C GLU A 658 -8.76 48.44 30.80
N GLY A 659 -8.44 47.51 29.89
CA GLY A 659 -9.05 46.18 29.82
C GLY A 659 -8.21 45.07 30.47
N ILE A 660 -8.78 43.86 30.48
CA ILE A 660 -8.20 42.68 31.15
C ILE A 660 -7.92 41.52 30.20
N THR A 661 -7.03 40.61 30.61
CA THR A 661 -6.89 39.30 29.95
C THR A 661 -7.84 38.26 30.57
N LEU A 662 -8.82 37.80 29.81
CA LEU A 662 -9.65 36.64 30.17
C LEU A 662 -8.95 35.34 29.78
N ARG A 663 -8.94 34.34 30.67
CA ARG A 663 -8.47 32.99 30.37
C ARG A 663 -9.60 31.97 30.41
N ILE A 664 -9.72 31.12 29.38
CA ILE A 664 -10.83 30.18 29.19
C ILE A 664 -10.27 28.75 29.15
N GLY A 665 -10.56 27.97 30.20
CA GLY A 665 -10.24 26.55 30.25
C GLY A 665 -11.34 25.71 29.59
N VAL A 666 -11.03 24.98 28.51
CA VAL A 666 -12.01 24.17 27.75
C VAL A 666 -11.65 22.68 27.84
N PHE A 667 -12.57 21.87 28.36
CA PHE A 667 -12.31 20.50 28.79
C PHE A 667 -13.21 19.48 28.04
N PHE A 668 -12.65 18.78 27.05
CA PHE A 668 -13.37 17.82 26.19
C PHE A 668 -13.22 16.36 26.67
N ASP A 669 -14.30 15.72 27.09
CA ASP A 669 -14.24 14.37 27.68
C ASP A 669 -14.21 13.21 26.65
N GLY A 670 -13.85 12.02 27.12
CA GLY A 670 -13.69 10.81 26.30
C GLY A 670 -14.99 10.19 25.77
N THR A 671 -14.88 9.22 24.86
CA THR A 671 -16.08 8.51 24.33
C THR A 671 -16.76 7.73 25.46
N GLY A 672 -18.06 7.94 25.67
CA GLY A 672 -18.79 7.27 26.75
C GLY A 672 -18.48 7.79 28.16
N ASN A 673 -17.74 8.89 28.31
CA ASN A 673 -17.54 9.56 29.59
C ASN A 673 -18.55 10.71 29.75
N ASN A 674 -19.27 10.75 30.87
CA ASN A 674 -20.17 11.85 31.18
C ASN A 674 -20.17 12.08 32.69
N LYS A 675 -19.73 13.27 33.12
CA LYS A 675 -19.66 13.65 34.53
C LYS A 675 -20.95 13.35 35.29
N ALA A 676 -22.11 13.78 34.78
CA ALA A 676 -23.38 13.65 35.48
C ALA A 676 -23.81 12.18 35.61
N ASN A 677 -23.62 11.37 34.57
CA ASN A 677 -23.98 9.94 34.57
C ASN A 677 -23.07 9.15 35.52
N SER A 678 -21.75 9.39 35.49
CA SER A 678 -20.79 8.78 36.43
C SER A 678 -21.05 9.21 37.89
N GLU A 679 -21.33 10.50 38.14
CA GLU A 679 -21.64 11.00 39.49
C GLU A 679 -22.95 10.44 40.04
N THR A 680 -23.95 10.20 39.18
CA THR A 680 -25.24 9.59 39.55
C THR A 680 -25.06 8.20 40.16
N VAL A 681 -24.24 7.35 39.53
CA VAL A 681 -24.03 5.94 39.94
C VAL A 681 -22.80 5.70 40.82
N ALA A 682 -22.12 6.76 41.26
CA ALA A 682 -20.88 6.68 42.07
C ALA A 682 -21.02 5.81 43.34
N ALA A 683 -22.21 5.78 43.95
CA ALA A 683 -22.50 4.92 45.10
C ALA A 683 -22.50 3.41 44.78
N CYS A 684 -22.75 3.02 43.53
CA CYS A 684 -22.85 1.61 43.12
C CYS A 684 -21.49 0.92 43.00
N TYR A 685 -20.40 1.68 42.87
CA TYR A 685 -19.03 1.15 42.71
C TYR A 685 -18.03 1.71 43.73
N ALA A 686 -18.50 2.40 44.77
CA ALA A 686 -17.63 2.86 45.85
C ALA A 686 -16.95 1.67 46.56
N PRO A 687 -15.69 1.79 47.03
CA PRO A 687 -14.95 0.67 47.63
C PRO A 687 -15.66 -0.02 48.80
N ASP A 688 -16.47 0.73 49.55
CA ASP A 688 -17.22 0.27 50.71
C ASP A 688 -18.66 -0.19 50.37
N ALA A 689 -19.09 -0.10 49.10
CA ALA A 689 -20.51 -0.21 48.71
C ALA A 689 -21.13 -1.60 48.88
N LYS A 690 -20.29 -2.67 48.87
CA LYS A 690 -20.66 -4.09 49.02
C LYS A 690 -22.11 -4.41 48.63
N LEU A 691 -22.43 -4.37 47.34
CA LEU A 691 -23.81 -4.48 46.83
C LEU A 691 -24.59 -5.69 47.39
N GLU A 692 -23.93 -6.84 47.63
CA GLU A 692 -24.54 -8.03 48.24
C GLU A 692 -25.01 -7.83 49.70
N GLU A 693 -24.37 -6.94 50.45
CA GLU A 693 -24.68 -6.59 51.85
C GLU A 693 -25.53 -5.30 51.97
N ALA A 694 -25.78 -4.60 50.85
CA ALA A 694 -26.51 -3.33 50.79
C ALA A 694 -28.04 -3.51 50.91
N ALA A 695 -28.74 -2.43 51.28
CA ALA A 695 -30.21 -2.42 51.37
C ALA A 695 -30.87 -2.69 50.02
N GLU A 696 -32.04 -3.35 50.02
CA GLU A 696 -32.77 -3.76 48.81
C GLU A 696 -33.11 -2.58 47.87
N GLU A 697 -33.28 -1.37 48.42
CA GLU A 697 -33.49 -0.13 47.65
C GLU A 697 -32.23 0.28 46.88
N VAL A 698 -31.04 0.14 47.46
CA VAL A 698 -29.74 0.42 46.82
C VAL A 698 -29.45 -0.64 45.75
N GLN A 699 -29.75 -1.90 46.02
CA GLN A 699 -29.64 -2.98 45.02
C GLN A 699 -30.55 -2.72 43.82
N LYS A 700 -31.82 -2.34 44.03
CA LYS A 700 -32.75 -1.97 42.96
C LYS A 700 -32.29 -0.74 42.18
N TYR A 701 -31.78 0.28 42.88
CA TYR A 701 -31.22 1.48 42.26
C TYR A 701 -30.06 1.15 41.32
N CYS A 702 -29.05 0.42 41.79
CA CYS A 702 -27.89 0.06 40.97
C CYS A 702 -28.24 -0.93 39.85
N ALA A 703 -29.17 -1.86 40.08
CA ALA A 703 -29.67 -2.76 39.04
C ALA A 703 -30.43 -2.02 37.92
N ALA A 704 -31.13 -0.93 38.22
CA ALA A 704 -31.82 -0.11 37.22
C ALA A 704 -30.85 0.53 36.20
N TYR A 705 -29.61 0.84 36.62
CA TYR A 705 -28.54 1.32 35.74
C TYR A 705 -27.66 0.20 35.17
N GLY A 706 -27.94 -1.07 35.49
CA GLY A 706 -27.31 -2.23 34.86
C GLY A 706 -26.11 -2.84 35.61
N TYR A 707 -25.90 -2.50 36.88
CA TYR A 707 -24.95 -3.19 37.75
C TYR A 707 -25.50 -4.54 38.22
N ASP A 708 -24.74 -5.62 38.04
CA ASP A 708 -25.20 -7.00 38.26
C ASP A 708 -24.91 -7.58 39.66
N GLY A 709 -24.25 -6.82 40.53
CA GLY A 709 -23.76 -7.26 41.84
C GLY A 709 -22.51 -8.16 41.80
N ASN A 710 -22.24 -8.85 40.69
CA ASN A 710 -21.13 -9.80 40.49
C ASN A 710 -19.83 -9.12 40.02
N GLY A 711 -19.65 -7.85 40.38
CA GLY A 711 -18.50 -7.02 39.99
C GLY A 711 -18.42 -6.69 38.50
N SER A 712 -19.51 -6.79 37.75
CA SER A 712 -19.58 -6.32 36.35
C SER A 712 -20.28 -4.96 36.29
N SER A 713 -19.68 -3.98 35.59
CA SER A 713 -20.32 -2.70 35.28
C SER A 713 -21.09 -2.77 33.94
N PRO A 714 -22.07 -1.88 33.72
CA PRO A 714 -22.75 -1.76 32.44
C PRO A 714 -21.81 -1.21 31.34
N ASP A 715 -22.00 -1.67 30.11
CA ASP A 715 -21.26 -1.25 28.91
C ASP A 715 -21.87 0.05 28.32
N ASN A 716 -21.86 1.13 29.11
CA ASN A 716 -22.41 2.46 28.80
C ASN A 716 -21.78 3.56 29.70
N SER A 717 -22.22 4.80 29.58
CA SER A 717 -21.69 5.95 30.34
C SER A 717 -21.94 5.90 31.85
N TYR A 718 -22.86 5.05 32.31
CA TYR A 718 -23.08 4.78 33.74
C TYR A 718 -22.14 3.69 34.27
N GLY A 719 -21.29 3.07 33.44
CA GLY A 719 -20.35 2.02 33.86
C GLY A 719 -18.92 2.50 34.17
N ASN A 720 -18.66 3.80 33.96
CA ASN A 720 -17.34 4.41 34.03
C ASN A 720 -17.22 5.36 35.23
N ASP A 721 -16.03 5.44 35.83
CA ASP A 721 -15.69 6.52 36.76
C ASP A 721 -15.46 7.85 36.00
N VAL A 722 -15.30 8.95 36.75
CA VAL A 722 -14.93 10.24 36.17
C VAL A 722 -13.52 10.21 35.54
N SER A 723 -13.37 10.86 34.38
CA SER A 723 -12.08 10.97 33.70
C SER A 723 -11.16 12.01 34.36
N ASN A 724 -9.89 12.00 33.97
CA ASN A 724 -8.94 13.04 34.34
C ASN A 724 -9.31 14.42 33.76
N ILE A 725 -10.12 14.49 32.70
CA ILE A 725 -10.66 15.76 32.17
C ILE A 725 -11.64 16.38 33.16
N VAL A 726 -12.57 15.59 33.72
CA VAL A 726 -13.46 16.05 34.81
C VAL A 726 -12.66 16.45 36.04
N ARG A 727 -11.63 15.69 36.40
CA ARG A 727 -10.78 15.97 37.58
C ARG A 727 -9.97 17.26 37.39
N LEU A 728 -9.41 17.53 36.20
CA LEU A 728 -8.74 18.79 35.88
C LEU A 728 -9.72 19.97 35.86
N TYR A 729 -10.89 19.83 35.21
CA TYR A 729 -11.94 20.86 35.23
C TYR A 729 -12.31 21.29 36.66
N LYS A 730 -12.50 20.33 37.58
CA LYS A 730 -12.77 20.61 39.01
C LYS A 730 -11.59 21.28 39.76
N LEU A 731 -10.36 21.14 39.26
CA LEU A 731 -9.17 21.76 39.84
C LEU A 731 -8.86 23.15 39.26
N TYR A 732 -9.47 23.52 38.13
CA TYR A 732 -9.26 24.83 37.52
C TYR A 732 -9.82 25.95 38.42
N GLU A 733 -9.15 27.10 38.44
CA GLU A 733 -9.66 28.31 39.10
C GLU A 733 -10.70 28.98 38.21
N ASP A 734 -11.91 28.42 38.20
CA ASP A 734 -13.09 29.10 37.70
C ASP A 734 -13.50 30.21 38.68
N ARG A 735 -13.49 31.46 38.19
CA ARG A 735 -13.77 32.69 38.93
C ARG A 735 -15.02 33.42 38.42
N VAL A 736 -15.86 32.73 37.65
CA VAL A 736 -17.09 33.29 37.05
C VAL A 736 -18.04 33.99 38.04
N ASP A 737 -18.05 33.57 39.31
CA ASP A 737 -18.89 34.17 40.37
C ASP A 737 -18.16 35.22 41.24
N GLU A 738 -16.87 35.51 40.99
CA GLU A 738 -16.07 36.48 41.76
C GLU A 738 -16.28 37.91 41.25
N THR A 739 -16.30 38.88 42.17
CA THR A 739 -16.22 40.32 41.84
C THR A 739 -14.75 40.74 41.78
N LEU A 740 -14.34 41.25 40.63
CA LEU A 740 -12.98 41.71 40.35
C LEU A 740 -12.67 43.02 41.09
N LEU A 741 -11.40 43.16 41.48
CA LEU A 741 -10.88 44.42 42.01
C LEU A 741 -10.61 45.40 40.86
N PRO A 742 -10.68 46.73 41.08
CA PRO A 742 -10.39 47.72 40.05
C PRO A 742 -9.02 47.54 39.37
N GLU A 743 -8.00 47.11 40.13
CA GLU A 743 -6.65 46.84 39.65
C GLU A 743 -6.43 45.42 39.06
N ALA A 744 -7.49 44.65 38.81
CA ALA A 744 -7.38 43.26 38.35
C ALA A 744 -7.10 43.15 36.84
N THR A 745 -5.88 42.76 36.45
CA THR A 745 -5.47 42.66 35.04
C THR A 745 -5.81 41.33 34.35
N LYS A 746 -6.26 40.31 35.10
CA LYS A 746 -6.59 38.98 34.58
C LYS A 746 -7.75 38.32 35.34
N THR A 747 -8.54 37.49 34.64
CA THR A 747 -9.52 36.56 35.26
C THR A 747 -9.61 35.24 34.49
N SER A 748 -10.29 34.24 35.05
CA SER A 748 -10.39 32.90 34.46
C SER A 748 -11.76 32.24 34.63
N ILE A 749 -12.23 31.57 33.57
CA ILE A 749 -13.47 30.77 33.53
C ILE A 749 -13.20 29.35 33.03
N ALA A 750 -14.06 28.39 33.36
CA ALA A 750 -13.94 27.00 32.91
C ALA A 750 -15.21 26.48 32.21
N VAL A 751 -15.03 25.65 31.18
CA VAL A 751 -16.12 24.99 30.45
C VAL A 751 -15.82 23.50 30.28
N TYR A 752 -16.75 22.66 30.74
CA TYR A 752 -16.72 21.21 30.54
C TYR A 752 -17.64 20.81 29.38
N VAL A 753 -17.11 20.04 28.43
CA VAL A 753 -17.84 19.49 27.29
C VAL A 753 -17.95 17.98 27.47
N GLU A 754 -19.19 17.49 27.53
CA GLU A 754 -19.52 16.08 27.71
C GLU A 754 -18.90 15.17 26.64
N GLY A 755 -18.65 13.91 27.01
CA GLY A 755 -18.02 12.94 26.14
C GLY A 755 -18.81 12.59 24.88
N ILE A 756 -18.10 12.04 23.90
CA ILE A 756 -18.67 11.66 22.61
C ILE A 756 -19.67 10.52 22.82
N GLY A 757 -20.88 10.70 22.29
CA GLY A 757 -21.96 9.71 22.30
C GLY A 757 -22.76 9.59 23.59
N THR A 758 -22.66 10.53 24.52
CA THR A 758 -23.46 10.58 25.77
C THR A 758 -24.39 11.79 25.81
N THR A 759 -25.38 11.76 26.69
CA THR A 759 -26.15 12.96 27.09
C THR A 759 -26.38 12.90 28.60
N SER A 760 -26.15 14.00 29.32
CA SER A 760 -26.39 14.04 30.78
C SER A 760 -27.84 13.68 31.12
N GLY A 761 -28.02 12.64 31.94
CA GLY A 761 -29.33 12.12 32.35
C GLY A 761 -30.13 11.41 31.24
N GLY A 762 -29.56 11.20 30.05
CA GLY A 762 -30.18 10.55 28.90
C GLY A 762 -29.59 9.18 28.57
N GLU A 763 -30.11 8.55 27.52
CA GLU A 763 -29.54 7.34 26.93
C GLU A 763 -28.33 7.64 26.03
N ASP A 764 -27.39 6.71 25.97
CA ASP A 764 -26.20 6.82 25.13
C ASP A 764 -26.49 6.57 23.64
N SER A 765 -25.93 7.43 22.78
CA SER A 765 -26.03 7.28 21.33
C SER A 765 -25.06 6.22 20.82
N ARG A 766 -25.51 4.95 20.75
CA ARG A 766 -24.72 3.83 20.19
C ARG A 766 -24.09 4.15 18.83
N TYR A 767 -24.78 4.89 17.97
CA TYR A 767 -24.24 5.33 16.68
C TYR A 767 -23.04 6.29 16.84
N SER A 768 -23.16 7.29 17.72
CA SER A 768 -22.10 8.28 17.96
C SER A 768 -20.93 7.68 18.74
N GLN A 769 -21.18 6.77 19.68
CA GLN A 769 -20.14 5.99 20.36
C GLN A 769 -19.39 5.05 19.39
N ALA A 770 -20.09 4.39 18.47
CA ALA A 770 -19.43 3.53 17.48
C ALA A 770 -18.63 4.36 16.45
N THR A 771 -19.24 5.39 15.85
CA THR A 771 -18.69 6.07 14.67
C THR A 771 -17.87 7.33 14.97
N GLY A 772 -18.04 7.94 16.16
CA GLY A 772 -17.53 9.27 16.47
C GLY A 772 -18.29 10.42 15.82
N ARG A 773 -19.44 10.15 15.16
CA ARG A 773 -20.23 11.09 14.35
C ARG A 773 -21.70 11.09 14.75
N GLY A 774 -22.42 12.15 14.40
CA GLY A 774 -23.81 12.38 14.80
C GLY A 774 -23.93 13.56 15.77
N GLU A 775 -25.12 13.75 16.34
CA GLU A 775 -25.48 14.90 17.19
C GLU A 775 -24.64 15.02 18.48
N THR A 776 -24.01 13.92 18.90
CA THR A 776 -23.05 13.86 20.02
C THR A 776 -21.66 13.38 19.59
N GLY A 777 -21.34 13.53 18.29
CA GLY A 777 -20.03 13.22 17.69
C GLY A 777 -18.96 14.29 17.95
N VAL A 778 -17.73 14.06 17.47
CA VAL A 778 -16.56 14.92 17.74
C VAL A 778 -16.79 16.37 17.29
N ALA A 779 -17.20 16.59 16.02
CA ALA A 779 -17.47 17.93 15.50
C ALA A 779 -18.62 18.62 16.25
N ALA A 780 -19.72 17.90 16.51
CA ALA A 780 -20.87 18.44 17.24
C ALA A 780 -20.50 18.90 18.68
N ARG A 781 -19.57 18.23 19.35
CA ARG A 781 -19.05 18.70 20.66
C ARG A 781 -18.21 19.98 20.56
N VAL A 782 -17.47 20.16 19.47
CA VAL A 782 -16.76 21.41 19.20
C VAL A 782 -17.76 22.53 18.89
N GLU A 783 -18.77 22.27 18.06
CA GLU A 783 -19.87 23.20 17.72
C GLU A 783 -20.74 23.60 18.93
N GLN A 784 -20.85 22.75 19.95
CA GLN A 784 -21.56 23.04 21.21
C GLN A 784 -20.75 23.95 22.16
N SER A 785 -19.42 23.98 22.05
CA SER A 785 -18.56 24.68 23.01
C SER A 785 -18.77 26.21 23.11
N PRO A 786 -19.08 26.97 22.03
CA PRO A 786 -19.33 28.42 22.12
C PRO A 786 -20.53 28.76 23.01
N ALA A 787 -21.60 27.98 22.96
CA ALA A 787 -22.80 28.24 23.75
C ALA A 787 -22.52 28.17 25.27
N LEU A 788 -21.72 27.18 25.68
CA LEU A 788 -21.28 27.00 27.07
C LEU A 788 -20.31 28.09 27.53
N ILE A 789 -19.41 28.54 26.66
CA ILE A 789 -18.50 29.66 26.94
C ILE A 789 -19.30 30.97 27.10
N MET A 790 -20.27 31.23 26.21
CA MET A 790 -21.14 32.41 26.30
C MET A 790 -22.03 32.40 27.55
N GLU A 791 -22.41 31.23 28.06
CA GLU A 791 -23.12 31.12 29.35
C GLU A 791 -22.24 31.59 30.52
N GLN A 792 -20.98 31.16 30.59
CA GLN A 792 -20.06 31.62 31.63
C GLN A 792 -19.67 33.09 31.47
N LEU A 793 -19.48 33.57 30.23
CA LEU A 793 -19.24 34.99 29.95
C LEU A 793 -20.37 35.90 30.44
N ARG A 794 -21.63 35.53 30.19
CA ARG A 794 -22.80 36.28 30.69
C ARG A 794 -22.83 36.34 32.22
N ARG A 795 -22.55 35.22 32.89
CA ARG A 795 -22.48 35.17 34.36
C ARG A 795 -21.35 36.05 34.93
N LEU A 796 -20.20 36.09 34.26
CA LEU A 796 -19.06 36.93 34.65
C LEU A 796 -19.39 38.43 34.49
N ASP A 797 -20.04 38.81 33.39
CA ASP A 797 -20.50 40.19 33.10
C ASP A 797 -21.59 40.65 34.08
N GLU A 798 -22.57 39.79 34.38
CA GLU A 798 -23.59 40.05 35.43
C GLU A 798 -22.98 40.32 36.81
N LYS A 799 -21.78 39.80 37.09
CA LYS A 799 -21.03 40.01 38.34
C LYS A 799 -20.08 41.21 38.29
N ASN A 800 -19.66 41.63 37.10
CA ASN A 800 -18.63 42.63 36.85
C ASN A 800 -19.05 43.60 35.72
N PRO A 801 -20.20 44.29 35.85
CA PRO A 801 -20.75 45.11 34.78
C PRO A 801 -19.80 46.26 34.41
N GLY A 802 -19.49 46.38 33.12
CA GLY A 802 -18.54 47.38 32.60
C GLY A 802 -17.08 46.89 32.50
N MET A 803 -16.80 45.63 32.84
CA MET A 803 -15.51 44.99 32.57
C MET A 803 -15.23 44.91 31.06
N LYS A 804 -14.02 45.28 30.66
CA LYS A 804 -13.52 45.19 29.27
C LYS A 804 -12.47 44.10 29.13
N ILE A 805 -12.55 43.30 28.06
CA ILE A 805 -11.60 42.23 27.74
C ILE A 805 -10.73 42.68 26.55
N ASP A 806 -9.43 42.82 26.79
CA ASP A 806 -8.41 43.13 25.75
C ASP A 806 -7.82 41.88 25.11
N ARG A 807 -7.84 40.76 25.83
CA ARG A 807 -7.17 39.53 25.40
C ARG A 807 -7.86 38.28 25.91
N ILE A 808 -7.97 37.27 25.06
CA ILE A 808 -8.44 35.93 25.41
C ILE A 808 -7.29 34.92 25.32
N GLU A 809 -7.05 34.18 26.40
CA GLU A 809 -6.12 33.04 26.43
C GLU A 809 -6.88 31.72 26.63
N PHE A 810 -6.66 30.73 25.77
CA PHE A 810 -7.29 29.41 25.89
C PHE A 810 -6.33 28.38 26.52
N ASP A 811 -6.83 27.61 27.49
CA ASP A 811 -6.21 26.37 27.94
C ASP A 811 -7.11 25.19 27.55
N ILE A 812 -6.65 24.32 26.65
CA ILE A 812 -7.49 23.30 26.01
C ILE A 812 -7.05 21.92 26.50
N PHE A 813 -7.97 21.14 27.05
CA PHE A 813 -7.72 19.78 27.52
C PHE A 813 -8.65 18.77 26.84
N GLY A 814 -8.14 17.58 26.55
CA GLY A 814 -8.98 16.51 26.03
C GLY A 814 -8.43 15.10 26.23
N PHE A 815 -9.33 14.12 26.30
CA PHE A 815 -9.00 12.69 26.39
C PHE A 815 -9.65 11.91 25.24
N SER A 816 -8.96 10.96 24.60
CA SER A 816 -9.56 10.06 23.61
C SER A 816 -10.13 10.83 22.39
N ARG A 817 -11.39 10.58 22.01
CA ARG A 817 -12.11 11.41 21.03
C ARG A 817 -12.32 12.85 21.50
N GLY A 818 -12.31 13.10 22.80
CA GLY A 818 -12.23 14.45 23.38
C GLY A 818 -10.86 15.11 23.14
N ALA A 819 -9.77 14.36 23.07
CA ALA A 819 -8.47 14.89 22.63
C ALA A 819 -8.49 15.22 21.12
N ALA A 820 -9.21 14.44 20.31
CA ALA A 820 -9.47 14.79 18.92
C ALA A 820 -10.36 16.05 18.80
N ALA A 821 -11.38 16.20 19.66
CA ALA A 821 -12.18 17.42 19.77
C ALA A 821 -11.34 18.63 20.21
N ALA A 822 -10.43 18.46 21.19
CA ALA A 822 -9.52 19.50 21.65
C ALA A 822 -8.56 19.97 20.53
N ARG A 823 -8.01 19.05 19.73
CA ARG A 823 -7.18 19.39 18.55
C ARG A 823 -8.00 20.12 17.49
N HIS A 824 -9.23 19.67 17.24
CA HIS A 824 -10.12 20.34 16.31
C HIS A 824 -10.54 21.74 16.78
N PHE A 825 -10.94 21.89 18.05
CA PHE A 825 -11.25 23.18 18.67
C PHE A 825 -10.05 24.13 18.67
N ALA A 826 -8.83 23.66 18.93
CA ALA A 826 -7.62 24.47 18.78
C ALA A 826 -7.48 25.02 17.35
N ASN A 827 -7.68 24.18 16.34
CA ASN A 827 -7.69 24.62 14.94
C ASN A 827 -8.85 25.58 14.61
N GLU A 828 -10.01 25.44 15.26
CA GLU A 828 -11.11 26.40 15.13
C GLU A 828 -10.74 27.76 15.75
N VAL A 829 -10.13 27.80 16.94
CA VAL A 829 -9.62 29.03 17.58
C VAL A 829 -8.57 29.73 16.70
N LEU A 830 -7.71 28.95 16.02
CA LEU A 830 -6.70 29.48 15.09
C LEU A 830 -7.27 30.11 13.80
N LYS A 831 -8.58 30.19 13.62
CA LYS A 831 -9.21 30.89 12.48
C LYS A 831 -9.34 32.41 12.66
N GLY A 832 -8.86 32.98 13.77
CA GLY A 832 -8.94 34.44 14.04
C GLY A 832 -10.39 34.91 14.11
N GLU A 833 -10.75 35.98 13.40
CA GLU A 833 -12.14 36.50 13.28
C GLU A 833 -13.18 35.44 12.84
N ARG A 834 -12.75 34.34 12.23
CA ARG A 834 -13.60 33.23 11.76
C ARG A 834 -13.71 32.06 12.75
N ASN A 835 -13.22 32.21 13.99
CA ASN A 835 -13.30 31.13 14.97
C ASN A 835 -14.72 30.92 15.52
N VAL A 836 -14.95 29.74 16.12
CA VAL A 836 -16.26 29.31 16.63
C VAL A 836 -16.85 30.21 17.72
N LEU A 837 -16.04 30.95 18.47
CA LEU A 837 -16.52 31.91 19.48
C LEU A 837 -16.80 33.29 18.86
N ALA A 838 -16.02 33.74 17.87
CA ALA A 838 -16.17 35.06 17.24
C ALA A 838 -17.58 35.30 16.63
N ALA A 839 -18.23 34.24 16.13
CA ALA A 839 -19.62 34.33 15.66
C ALA A 839 -20.65 34.58 16.79
N SER A 840 -20.32 34.22 18.03
CA SER A 840 -21.16 34.45 19.23
C SER A 840 -20.73 35.66 20.05
N LEU A 841 -19.50 36.14 19.84
CA LEU A 841 -18.87 37.28 20.52
C LEU A 841 -18.09 38.10 19.47
N PRO A 842 -18.78 38.82 18.56
CA PRO A 842 -18.14 39.59 17.50
C PRO A 842 -17.32 40.77 18.06
N ALA A 843 -16.36 41.27 17.28
CA ALA A 843 -15.64 42.51 17.60
C ALA A 843 -16.64 43.67 17.82
N GLY A 844 -16.36 44.54 18.79
CA GLY A 844 -17.29 45.58 19.24
C GLY A 844 -18.42 45.08 20.17
N SER A 845 -18.42 43.82 20.61
CA SER A 845 -19.31 43.36 21.70
C SER A 845 -19.06 44.18 22.98
N PRO A 846 -20.09 44.55 23.78
CA PRO A 846 -19.92 45.47 24.92
C PRO A 846 -18.86 45.09 25.97
N ILE A 847 -18.64 43.78 26.17
CA ILE A 847 -17.66 43.17 27.11
C ILE A 847 -16.22 43.15 26.56
N LEU A 848 -16.02 43.42 25.27
CA LEU A 848 -14.70 43.56 24.64
C LEU A 848 -14.29 45.04 24.65
N SER A 849 -12.99 45.32 24.64
CA SER A 849 -12.49 46.68 24.37
C SER A 849 -12.62 47.05 22.90
N SER A 850 -12.57 48.35 22.60
CA SER A 850 -12.68 48.93 21.25
C SER A 850 -11.65 48.36 20.27
N ASP A 851 -10.43 48.11 20.75
CA ASP A 851 -9.31 47.60 19.94
C ASP A 851 -9.35 46.08 19.70
N PHE A 852 -10.25 45.33 20.34
CA PHE A 852 -10.30 43.88 20.22
C PHE A 852 -10.90 43.45 18.88
N ASN A 853 -10.10 42.81 18.02
CA ASN A 853 -10.56 42.32 16.72
C ASN A 853 -10.06 40.89 16.41
N TRP A 854 -10.10 40.00 17.39
CA TRP A 854 -9.81 38.55 17.22
C TRP A 854 -8.44 38.23 16.58
N ARG A 855 -7.48 39.15 16.62
CA ARG A 855 -6.15 39.01 16.00
C ARG A 855 -5.34 37.95 16.75
N LEU A 856 -4.91 36.92 16.05
CA LEU A 856 -4.09 35.84 16.61
C LEU A 856 -2.76 36.39 17.17
N LYS A 857 -2.29 35.80 18.27
CA LYS A 857 -1.08 36.18 19.02
C LYS A 857 -1.16 37.52 19.78
N THR A 858 -1.98 38.46 19.32
CA THR A 858 -2.25 39.75 19.97
C THR A 858 -3.46 39.66 20.91
N ASP A 859 -4.66 39.57 20.34
CA ASP A 859 -5.94 39.59 21.05
C ASP A 859 -6.29 38.17 21.53
N VAL A 860 -5.93 37.14 20.76
CA VAL A 860 -6.22 35.74 21.09
C VAL A 860 -5.01 34.84 21.00
N THR A 861 -4.80 34.02 22.04
CA THR A 861 -3.77 32.98 22.07
C THR A 861 -4.25 31.69 22.69
N ILE A 862 -3.68 30.56 22.26
CA ILE A 862 -3.75 29.31 23.02
C ILE A 862 -2.51 29.26 23.91
N ASN A 863 -2.71 29.17 25.22
CA ASN A 863 -1.66 29.11 26.21
C ASN A 863 -1.16 27.66 26.38
N PHE A 864 -2.06 26.73 26.69
CA PHE A 864 -1.74 25.33 26.89
C PHE A 864 -2.68 24.38 26.13
N ILE A 865 -2.14 23.29 25.56
CA ILE A 865 -2.93 22.16 25.05
C ILE A 865 -2.49 20.88 25.76
N GLY A 866 -3.37 20.29 26.57
CA GLY A 866 -3.12 19.07 27.36
C GLY A 866 -3.94 17.88 26.87
N LEU A 867 -3.31 16.98 26.12
CA LEU A 867 -3.96 15.82 25.52
C LEU A 867 -3.63 14.53 26.28
N PHE A 868 -4.66 13.73 26.58
CA PHE A 868 -4.52 12.35 27.02
C PHE A 868 -4.87 11.43 25.84
N ASP A 869 -3.88 10.71 25.35
CA ASP A 869 -3.96 9.59 24.41
C ASP A 869 -4.97 9.79 23.25
N THR A 870 -4.58 10.59 22.27
CA THR A 870 -5.47 11.02 21.18
C THR A 870 -5.91 9.84 20.31
N VAL A 871 -7.20 9.53 20.34
CA VAL A 871 -7.84 8.46 19.57
C VAL A 871 -9.09 9.03 18.91
N ALA A 872 -8.99 9.43 17.65
CA ALA A 872 -10.14 9.96 16.90
C ALA A 872 -11.12 8.86 16.47
N SER A 873 -10.58 7.73 15.98
CA SER A 873 -11.29 6.53 15.56
C SER A 873 -12.63 6.77 14.86
N ILE A 874 -12.62 7.60 13.81
CA ILE A 874 -13.84 7.94 13.06
C ILE A 874 -14.19 6.81 12.09
N ALA A 875 -15.45 6.38 12.10
CA ALA A 875 -16.02 5.52 11.07
C ALA A 875 -17.06 6.29 10.26
N ASN A 876 -17.13 6.01 8.95
CA ASN A 876 -18.08 6.62 8.04
C ASN A 876 -18.80 5.53 7.21
N PRO A 877 -19.85 4.90 7.76
CA PRO A 877 -20.64 3.90 7.05
C PRO A 877 -21.17 4.34 5.68
N TRP A 878 -21.42 5.65 5.50
CA TRP A 878 -21.95 6.24 4.27
C TRP A 878 -20.96 6.24 3.10
N VAL A 879 -19.66 6.08 3.36
CA VAL A 879 -18.63 5.85 2.31
C VAL A 879 -18.03 4.44 2.41
N LEU A 880 -18.76 3.51 3.04
CA LEU A 880 -18.35 2.13 3.34
C LEU A 880 -17.09 2.02 4.21
N ASP A 881 -16.75 3.07 4.97
CA ASP A 881 -15.64 3.05 5.90
C ASP A 881 -16.08 2.64 7.31
N PHE A 882 -15.96 1.35 7.59
CA PHE A 882 -16.26 0.76 8.90
C PHE A 882 -15.02 0.62 9.80
N ASN A 883 -13.86 1.16 9.39
CA ASN A 883 -12.59 0.93 10.07
C ASN A 883 -12.12 2.15 10.87
N GLY A 884 -12.57 2.24 12.12
CA GLY A 884 -12.09 3.24 13.09
C GLY A 884 -10.61 3.11 13.50
N GLY A 885 -9.83 2.19 12.93
CA GLY A 885 -8.37 2.14 13.09
C GLY A 885 -7.59 2.93 12.04
N ASN A 886 -8.22 3.44 10.98
CA ASN A 886 -7.53 4.13 9.88
C ASN A 886 -7.33 5.64 10.14
N SER A 887 -6.59 6.33 9.25
CA SER A 887 -6.29 7.77 9.37
C SER A 887 -7.39 8.69 8.84
N ARG A 888 -8.50 8.16 8.30
CA ARG A 888 -9.53 8.93 7.61
C ARG A 888 -10.51 9.54 8.60
N ASN A 889 -10.23 10.79 8.96
CA ASN A 889 -11.07 11.56 9.87
C ASN A 889 -11.77 12.71 9.11
N PRO A 890 -12.68 12.41 8.16
CA PRO A 890 -13.36 13.45 7.39
C PRO A 890 -14.12 14.37 8.35
N PHE A 891 -14.17 15.66 8.01
CA PHE A 891 -14.79 16.74 8.80
C PHE A 891 -14.07 17.10 10.11
N LEU A 892 -12.89 16.54 10.43
CA LEU A 892 -12.09 16.94 11.59
C LEU A 892 -10.70 17.42 11.15
N ASN A 893 -10.28 18.60 11.63
CA ASN A 893 -8.89 19.02 11.52
C ASN A 893 -8.12 18.61 12.78
N LEU A 894 -7.35 17.53 12.68
CA LEU A 894 -6.59 16.96 13.80
C LEU A 894 -5.13 17.41 13.85
N ARG A 895 -4.57 17.95 12.76
CA ARG A 895 -3.20 18.44 12.75
C ARG A 895 -3.04 19.61 13.71
N LEU A 896 -2.12 19.55 14.67
CA LEU A 896 -1.72 20.73 15.44
C LEU A 896 -0.51 21.36 14.75
N PRO A 897 -0.59 22.61 14.24
CA PRO A 897 0.57 23.32 13.71
C PRO A 897 1.65 23.56 14.76
N ASP A 898 2.90 23.71 14.32
CA ASP A 898 3.95 24.27 15.18
C ASP A 898 3.56 25.69 15.62
N ASP A 899 3.94 26.07 16.84
CA ASP A 899 3.53 27.33 17.50
C ASP A 899 2.01 27.57 17.63
N CYS A 900 1.16 26.53 17.51
CA CYS A 900 -0.29 26.65 17.74
C CYS A 900 -0.66 27.09 19.16
N ALA A 901 0.17 26.76 20.16
CA ALA A 901 0.02 27.15 21.55
C ALA A 901 1.41 27.40 22.18
N LYS A 902 1.47 28.17 23.29
CA LYS A 902 2.75 28.36 24.01
C LYS A 902 3.32 27.04 24.53
N LYS A 903 2.47 26.07 24.85
CA LYS A 903 2.87 24.68 25.11
C LYS A 903 1.81 23.68 24.67
N VAL A 904 2.27 22.61 24.01
CA VAL A 904 1.50 21.37 23.80
C VAL A 904 2.12 20.24 24.63
N VAL A 905 1.28 19.42 25.25
CA VAL A 905 1.62 18.20 25.98
C VAL A 905 0.68 17.09 25.54
N HIS A 906 1.22 15.93 25.15
CA HIS A 906 0.45 14.76 24.79
C HIS A 906 0.96 13.54 25.55
N LEU A 907 0.16 13.03 26.48
CA LEU A 907 0.47 11.83 27.25
C LEU A 907 -0.02 10.61 26.46
N VAL A 908 0.88 9.68 26.13
CA VAL A 908 0.60 8.54 25.23
C VAL A 908 0.72 7.21 25.94
N ALA A 909 -0.29 6.36 25.77
CA ALA A 909 -0.39 5.05 26.41
C ALA A 909 0.56 4.03 25.75
N ARG A 910 1.61 3.63 26.47
CA ARG A 910 2.65 2.70 25.99
C ARG A 910 2.14 1.28 25.77
N ASP A 911 1.26 0.80 26.64
CA ASP A 911 0.86 -0.61 26.70
C ASP A 911 -0.51 -0.85 26.00
N GLU A 912 -1.05 0.16 25.32
CA GLU A 912 -2.23 0.07 24.44
C GLU A 912 -1.89 -0.64 23.12
N ILE A 913 -2.67 -1.65 22.74
CA ILE A 913 -2.41 -2.47 21.52
C ILE A 913 -3.69 -2.83 20.73
N ARG A 914 -4.84 -2.20 21.00
CA ARG A 914 -6.08 -2.42 20.23
C ARG A 914 -6.00 -1.81 18.83
N GLU A 915 -6.62 -2.49 17.86
CA GLU A 915 -6.66 -2.05 16.45
C GLU A 915 -7.51 -0.79 16.25
N ASN A 916 -8.66 -0.70 16.92
CA ASN A 916 -9.60 0.41 16.80
C ASN A 916 -9.24 1.62 17.70
N PHE A 917 -8.09 1.60 18.39
CA PHE A 917 -7.60 2.69 19.26
C PHE A 917 -6.33 3.31 18.65
N ALA A 918 -6.37 3.60 17.35
CA ALA A 918 -5.24 4.19 16.63
C ALA A 918 -4.86 5.55 17.24
N LEU A 919 -3.57 5.74 17.50
CA LEU A 919 -3.03 6.98 18.06
C LEU A 919 -2.88 8.03 16.96
N ASN A 920 -3.38 9.25 17.18
CA ASN A 920 -2.93 10.42 16.42
C ASN A 920 -1.72 11.04 17.14
N SER A 921 -0.51 10.71 16.71
CA SER A 921 0.75 11.13 17.33
C SER A 921 1.06 12.62 17.10
N LEU A 922 1.90 13.22 17.95
CA LEU A 922 2.60 14.49 17.74
C LEU A 922 4.12 14.28 17.50
N GLY A 923 4.52 13.08 17.10
CA GLY A 923 5.92 12.72 16.88
C GLY A 923 6.74 12.79 18.17
N ASP A 924 7.89 13.45 18.13
CA ASP A 924 8.83 13.59 19.26
C ASP A 924 8.25 14.37 20.47
N THR A 925 7.07 14.98 20.33
CA THR A 925 6.34 15.65 21.43
C THR A 925 5.55 14.66 22.30
N ASP A 926 5.37 13.41 21.85
CA ASP A 926 4.59 12.39 22.56
C ASP A 926 5.32 11.89 23.83
N LEU A 927 4.75 12.19 24.99
CA LEU A 927 5.25 11.69 26.27
C LEU A 927 4.67 10.29 26.55
N VAL A 928 5.39 9.27 26.10
CA VAL A 928 5.01 7.85 26.25
C VAL A 928 5.14 7.40 27.71
N LEU A 929 4.03 6.89 28.29
CA LEU A 929 3.91 6.55 29.72
C LEU A 929 3.25 5.16 29.92
N PRO A 930 3.55 4.46 31.04
CA PRO A 930 3.05 3.10 31.28
C PRO A 930 1.53 3.00 31.44
N GLY A 931 0.91 1.98 30.87
CA GLY A 931 -0.53 1.75 30.89
C GLY A 931 -1.21 1.85 29.53
N VAL A 932 -2.51 1.57 29.53
CA VAL A 932 -3.39 1.60 28.35
C VAL A 932 -4.21 2.90 28.30
N HIS A 933 -5.02 3.08 27.25
CA HIS A 933 -5.79 4.30 26.97
C HIS A 933 -6.43 4.97 28.21
N SER A 934 -7.25 4.23 28.95
CA SER A 934 -7.97 4.73 30.13
C SER A 934 -7.16 4.63 31.44
N ASP A 935 -6.00 3.97 31.45
CA ASP A 935 -5.06 4.12 32.57
C ASP A 935 -4.48 5.55 32.59
N LEU A 936 -4.34 6.19 31.42
CA LEU A 936 -3.89 7.57 31.28
C LEU A 936 -5.03 8.59 31.44
N GLY A 937 -6.10 8.42 30.68
CA GLY A 937 -7.24 9.35 30.69
C GLY A 937 -8.20 9.23 31.87
N GLY A 938 -8.13 8.15 32.64
CA GLY A 938 -9.15 7.79 33.63
C GLY A 938 -10.38 7.15 33.00
N GLY A 939 -11.46 7.06 33.77
CA GLY A 939 -12.69 6.37 33.38
C GLY A 939 -12.81 4.94 33.91
N TYR A 940 -11.70 4.27 34.21
CA TYR A 940 -11.74 2.98 34.91
C TYR A 940 -12.21 3.15 36.36
N LEU A 941 -13.06 2.23 36.80
CA LEU A 941 -13.49 2.13 38.20
C LEU A 941 -12.29 1.96 39.15
N PRO A 942 -12.39 2.39 40.42
CA PRO A 942 -11.31 2.21 41.41
C PRO A 942 -10.83 0.76 41.50
N ILE A 943 -11.76 -0.21 41.43
CA ILE A 943 -11.46 -1.63 41.24
C ILE A 943 -12.39 -2.17 40.15
N ALA A 944 -11.82 -2.61 39.03
CA ALA A 944 -12.54 -3.27 37.93
C ALA A 944 -12.19 -4.76 37.87
N ASN A 945 -13.17 -5.65 37.65
CA ASN A 945 -12.91 -7.08 37.47
C ASN A 945 -12.85 -7.44 35.98
N GLU A 946 -11.64 -7.48 35.42
CA GLU A 946 -11.39 -7.85 34.02
C GLU A 946 -11.77 -9.31 33.76
N LYS A 947 -12.85 -9.53 33.00
CA LYS A 947 -13.28 -10.84 32.48
C LYS A 947 -13.03 -10.88 30.95
N LEU A 948 -11.82 -11.27 30.54
CA LEU A 948 -11.34 -11.07 29.15
C LEU A 948 -10.93 -12.38 28.47
N LEU A 949 -11.32 -12.57 27.21
CA LEU A 949 -10.75 -13.57 26.32
C LEU A 949 -9.44 -13.01 25.72
N LEU A 950 -8.30 -13.59 26.11
CA LEU A 950 -6.97 -13.19 25.65
C LEU A 950 -6.64 -13.78 24.26
N GLY A 951 -7.21 -14.93 23.94
CA GLY A 951 -7.06 -15.61 22.65
C GLY A 951 -8.33 -15.54 21.80
N LYS A 952 -8.18 -15.54 20.47
CA LYS A 952 -9.32 -15.62 19.55
C LYS A 952 -10.03 -16.97 19.73
N PRO A 953 -11.37 -17.03 19.89
CA PRO A 953 -12.09 -18.28 20.03
C PRO A 953 -11.77 -19.28 18.91
N LEU A 954 -11.15 -20.39 19.29
CA LEU A 954 -10.85 -21.53 18.43
C LEU A 954 -12.06 -22.47 18.40
N THR A 955 -12.26 -23.15 17.27
CA THR A 955 -13.42 -24.03 17.07
C THR A 955 -13.02 -25.46 16.76
N SER A 956 -13.85 -26.42 17.16
CA SER A 956 -13.71 -27.83 16.81
C SER A 956 -15.08 -28.48 16.75
N THR A 957 -15.39 -29.15 15.64
CA THR A 957 -16.56 -30.02 15.55
C THR A 957 -16.21 -31.39 16.11
N VAL A 958 -16.98 -31.86 17.08
CA VAL A 958 -16.82 -33.16 17.74
C VAL A 958 -18.17 -33.88 17.83
N ASN A 959 -18.17 -35.18 18.05
CA ASN A 959 -19.41 -35.93 18.31
C ASN A 959 -20.03 -35.43 19.63
N GLU A 960 -21.35 -35.41 19.73
CA GLU A 960 -22.09 -34.85 20.88
C GLU A 960 -21.68 -35.51 22.22
N SER A 961 -21.36 -36.80 22.16
CA SER A 961 -20.87 -37.64 23.27
C SER A 961 -19.42 -37.38 23.70
N MET A 962 -18.64 -36.59 22.94
CA MET A 962 -17.26 -36.25 23.31
C MET A 962 -17.25 -35.09 24.31
N ASP A 963 -16.47 -35.24 25.39
CA ASP A 963 -16.21 -34.15 26.33
C ASP A 963 -15.46 -32.99 25.64
N ALA A 964 -15.93 -31.76 25.81
CA ALA A 964 -15.38 -30.58 25.16
C ALA A 964 -13.92 -30.28 25.55
N THR A 965 -13.48 -30.66 26.75
CA THR A 965 -12.08 -30.50 27.20
C THR A 965 -11.10 -31.36 26.41
N ARG A 966 -11.60 -32.41 25.73
CA ARG A 966 -10.81 -33.29 24.86
C ARG A 966 -10.75 -32.81 23.40
N SER A 967 -11.39 -31.69 23.08
CA SER A 967 -11.38 -31.11 21.73
C SER A 967 -10.03 -30.48 21.39
N ALA A 968 -9.69 -30.45 20.09
CA ALA A 968 -8.47 -29.80 19.61
C ALA A 968 -8.45 -28.29 19.91
N ALA A 969 -9.62 -27.63 19.88
CA ALA A 969 -9.78 -26.23 20.29
C ALA A 969 -9.39 -26.02 21.76
N TYR A 970 -9.88 -26.85 22.67
CA TYR A 970 -9.58 -26.74 24.11
C TYR A 970 -8.07 -26.93 24.39
N LEU A 971 -7.47 -28.00 23.85
CA LEU A 971 -6.03 -28.27 23.99
C LEU A 971 -5.16 -27.16 23.38
N SER A 972 -5.61 -26.52 22.30
CA SER A 972 -4.90 -25.40 21.69
C SER A 972 -4.98 -24.13 22.54
N ALA A 973 -6.15 -23.84 23.11
CA ALA A 973 -6.34 -22.74 24.06
C ALA A 973 -5.57 -22.98 25.38
N GLU A 974 -5.47 -24.22 25.86
CA GLU A 974 -4.64 -24.57 27.02
C GLU A 974 -3.15 -24.29 26.76
N LYS A 975 -2.65 -24.65 25.58
CA LYS A 975 -1.27 -24.35 25.18
C LYS A 975 -1.00 -22.85 25.06
N GLU A 976 -1.97 -22.07 24.59
CA GLU A 976 -1.89 -20.60 24.56
C GLU A 976 -1.91 -20.01 25.98
N ALA A 977 -2.75 -20.53 26.88
CA ALA A 977 -2.78 -20.11 28.28
C ALA A 977 -1.41 -20.24 28.97
N PHE A 978 -0.67 -21.31 28.71
CA PHE A 978 0.72 -21.45 29.18
C PHE A 978 1.66 -20.37 28.64
N ALA A 979 1.50 -19.95 27.37
CA ALA A 979 2.33 -18.90 26.78
C ALA A 979 2.08 -17.51 27.40
N TRP A 980 0.87 -17.24 27.92
CA TRP A 980 0.56 -15.98 28.60
C TRP A 980 1.26 -15.81 29.96
N TYR A 981 1.52 -16.89 30.70
CA TYR A 981 2.36 -16.82 31.92
C TYR A 981 3.79 -16.35 31.59
N GLY A 982 4.35 -16.78 30.45
CA GLY A 982 5.67 -16.36 29.98
C GLY A 982 5.80 -14.88 29.62
N LYS A 983 4.69 -14.15 29.45
CA LYS A 983 4.70 -12.70 29.15
C LYS A 983 4.85 -11.81 30.40
N GLY A 984 4.82 -12.38 31.61
CA GLY A 984 5.00 -11.62 32.87
C GLY A 984 3.90 -10.59 33.16
N VAL A 985 2.70 -10.79 32.59
CA VAL A 985 1.50 -9.95 32.84
C VAL A 985 0.81 -10.36 34.16
N ILE A 986 1.12 -11.54 34.67
CA ILE A 986 0.48 -12.20 35.81
C ILE A 986 1.57 -12.81 36.67
N ASP A 987 1.45 -12.63 37.98
CA ASP A 987 2.38 -13.18 38.96
C ASP A 987 2.23 -14.71 39.07
N PHE A 988 3.33 -15.45 38.98
CA PHE A 988 3.34 -16.91 38.94
C PHE A 988 3.15 -17.54 40.34
N GLU A 989 3.49 -16.80 41.40
CA GLU A 989 3.45 -17.30 42.79
C GLU A 989 2.24 -16.78 43.58
N GLY A 990 1.37 -15.99 42.96
CA GLY A 990 0.16 -15.45 43.59
C GLY A 990 -0.92 -16.53 43.86
N PRO A 991 -1.74 -16.39 44.92
CA PRO A 991 -2.75 -17.38 45.33
C PRO A 991 -3.95 -17.52 44.36
N LEU A 992 -3.90 -16.88 43.19
CA LEU A 992 -4.97 -16.86 42.19
C LEU A 992 -4.37 -17.22 40.82
N LYS A 993 -4.53 -18.48 40.38
CA LYS A 993 -4.26 -18.90 38.99
C LYS A 993 -5.34 -18.33 38.08
N LYS A 994 -5.10 -17.13 37.55
CA LYS A 994 -6.14 -16.32 36.87
C LYS A 994 -6.31 -16.60 35.38
N VAL A 995 -5.35 -17.23 34.70
CA VAL A 995 -5.54 -17.69 33.31
C VAL A 995 -6.20 -19.07 33.31
N LYS A 996 -7.33 -19.18 32.62
CA LYS A 996 -8.13 -20.40 32.44
C LYS A 996 -8.52 -20.57 30.97
N VAL A 997 -8.89 -21.77 30.55
CA VAL A 997 -9.55 -21.97 29.24
C VAL A 997 -11.05 -21.80 29.43
N ALA A 998 -11.62 -20.77 28.82
CA ALA A 998 -13.07 -20.63 28.68
C ALA A 998 -13.53 -21.44 27.47
N TYR A 999 -14.60 -22.21 27.61
CA TYR A 999 -15.17 -22.99 26.51
C TYR A 999 -16.69 -23.02 26.58
N TRP A 1000 -17.34 -23.20 25.43
CA TRP A 1000 -18.78 -23.37 25.31
C TRP A 1000 -19.13 -24.27 24.12
N GLU A 1001 -20.33 -24.84 24.15
CA GLU A 1001 -20.77 -25.88 23.22
C GLU A 1001 -22.03 -25.42 22.48
N LYS A 1002 -22.07 -25.65 21.16
CA LYS A 1002 -23.24 -25.38 20.31
C LYS A 1002 -23.60 -26.65 19.54
N PRO A 1003 -24.78 -27.28 19.74
CA PRO A 1003 -25.20 -28.42 18.94
C PRO A 1003 -25.35 -28.01 17.47
N LEU A 1004 -24.97 -28.89 16.55
CA LEU A 1004 -25.14 -28.66 15.11
C LEU A 1004 -26.47 -29.25 14.62
N PRO A 1005 -27.15 -28.63 13.64
CA PRO A 1005 -28.40 -29.16 13.10
C PRO A 1005 -28.23 -30.57 12.51
N TYR A 1006 -29.15 -31.48 12.85
CA TYR A 1006 -29.14 -32.85 12.33
C TYR A 1006 -29.74 -32.91 10.92
N GLU A 1007 -28.90 -33.02 9.90
CA GLU A 1007 -29.34 -33.31 8.52
C GLU A 1007 -29.42 -34.81 8.25
N LYS A 1008 -30.54 -35.27 7.69
CA LYS A 1008 -30.67 -36.65 7.21
C LYS A 1008 -29.88 -36.80 5.90
N GLY A 1009 -28.74 -37.49 5.97
CA GLY A 1009 -27.96 -37.84 4.78
C GLY A 1009 -28.74 -38.70 3.77
N PRO A 1010 -28.38 -38.67 2.47
CA PRO A 1010 -28.98 -39.54 1.47
C PRO A 1010 -28.66 -41.01 1.78
N ALA A 1011 -29.66 -41.89 1.66
CA ALA A 1011 -29.53 -43.34 1.77
C ALA A 1011 -28.89 -43.88 3.08
N GLY A 1012 -29.64 -43.79 4.19
CA GLY A 1012 -29.60 -44.80 5.27
C GLY A 1012 -28.37 -44.81 6.20
N THR A 1013 -27.41 -43.91 6.01
CA THR A 1013 -26.28 -43.74 6.94
C THR A 1013 -26.71 -43.01 8.21
N LYS A 1014 -26.50 -43.64 9.38
CA LYS A 1014 -26.59 -42.96 10.68
C LYS A 1014 -25.37 -42.05 10.83
N ILE A 1015 -25.58 -40.75 10.69
CA ILE A 1015 -24.60 -39.74 11.12
C ILE A 1015 -24.80 -39.56 12.63
N GLU A 1016 -23.74 -39.68 13.43
CA GLU A 1016 -23.82 -39.38 14.87
C GLU A 1016 -24.06 -37.87 15.07
N PRO A 1017 -24.88 -37.45 16.04
CA PRO A 1017 -25.08 -36.04 16.31
C PRO A 1017 -23.75 -35.38 16.71
N GLN A 1018 -23.55 -34.16 16.22
CA GLN A 1018 -22.31 -33.40 16.41
C GLN A 1018 -22.57 -32.07 17.11
N LYS A 1019 -21.56 -31.59 17.81
CA LYS A 1019 -21.53 -30.27 18.43
C LYS A 1019 -20.24 -29.54 18.06
N ARG A 1020 -20.35 -28.21 18.00
CA ARG A 1020 -19.22 -27.31 17.82
C ARG A 1020 -18.78 -26.82 19.20
N VAL A 1021 -17.57 -27.19 19.59
CA VAL A 1021 -16.89 -26.68 20.78
C VAL A 1021 -16.14 -25.42 20.38
N PHE A 1022 -16.32 -24.36 21.16
CA PHE A 1022 -15.54 -23.14 21.11
C PHE A 1022 -14.65 -23.10 22.35
N ALA A 1023 -13.38 -22.71 22.22
CA ALA A 1023 -12.47 -22.54 23.35
C ALA A 1023 -11.50 -21.36 23.13
N ALA A 1024 -11.20 -20.64 24.21
CA ALA A 1024 -10.31 -19.48 24.21
C ALA A 1024 -9.51 -19.39 25.51
N THR A 1025 -8.29 -18.89 25.45
CA THR A 1025 -7.57 -18.43 26.64
C THR A 1025 -8.35 -17.26 27.26
N ALA A 1026 -8.65 -17.34 28.56
CA ALA A 1026 -9.38 -16.32 29.29
C ALA A 1026 -8.66 -15.95 30.59
N ILE A 1027 -8.88 -14.72 31.05
CA ILE A 1027 -8.42 -14.22 32.34
C ILE A 1027 -9.59 -13.63 33.13
N GLU A 1028 -9.54 -13.82 34.45
CA GLU A 1028 -10.43 -13.14 35.39
C GLU A 1028 -9.61 -12.50 36.51
N ARG A 1029 -9.54 -11.16 36.58
CA ARG A 1029 -8.74 -10.47 37.59
C ARG A 1029 -9.29 -9.10 38.02
N PRO A 1030 -9.27 -8.76 39.32
CA PRO A 1030 -9.33 -7.36 39.74
C PRO A 1030 -8.08 -6.60 39.28
N VAL A 1031 -8.29 -5.40 38.74
CA VAL A 1031 -7.30 -4.36 38.39
C VAL A 1031 -7.75 -3.03 38.99
N ARG A 1032 -6.79 -2.15 39.27
CA ARG A 1032 -6.95 -0.91 40.03
C ARG A 1032 -6.82 0.34 39.15
N GLY A 1033 -7.79 1.25 39.22
CA GLY A 1033 -7.87 2.45 38.37
C GLY A 1033 -6.99 3.64 38.80
N GLU A 1034 -6.37 3.58 39.97
CA GLU A 1034 -5.65 4.72 40.58
C GLU A 1034 -4.37 5.15 39.84
N LEU A 1035 -3.88 4.37 38.86
CA LEU A 1035 -2.77 4.78 38.00
C LEU A 1035 -3.11 6.08 37.24
N SER A 1036 -4.39 6.29 36.89
CA SER A 1036 -4.86 7.55 36.29
C SER A 1036 -4.60 8.77 37.17
N LEU A 1037 -4.57 8.63 38.50
CA LEU A 1037 -4.28 9.72 39.44
C LEU A 1037 -2.81 10.16 39.44
N VAL A 1038 -1.91 9.34 38.89
CA VAL A 1038 -0.51 9.71 38.63
C VAL A 1038 -0.44 10.67 37.44
N TYR A 1039 -1.18 10.37 36.37
CA TYR A 1039 -1.20 11.20 35.15
C TYR A 1039 -1.98 12.50 35.31
N LEU A 1040 -3.00 12.52 36.18
CA LEU A 1040 -3.62 13.75 36.66
C LEU A 1040 -2.59 14.72 37.25
N ARG A 1041 -1.72 14.23 38.13
CA ARG A 1041 -0.66 15.03 38.77
C ARG A 1041 0.35 15.53 37.75
N ILE A 1042 0.80 14.66 36.84
CA ILE A 1042 1.77 15.00 35.78
C ILE A 1042 1.22 16.09 34.85
N MET A 1043 -0.01 15.94 34.35
CA MET A 1043 -0.64 16.96 33.48
C MET A 1043 -0.85 18.28 34.21
N ARG A 1044 -1.34 18.25 35.47
CA ARG A 1044 -1.54 19.45 36.29
C ARG A 1044 -0.22 20.19 36.54
N GLU A 1045 0.86 19.48 36.85
CA GLU A 1045 2.17 20.08 37.10
C GLU A 1045 2.79 20.66 35.82
N LEU A 1046 2.70 19.96 34.69
CA LEU A 1046 3.12 20.48 33.39
C LEU A 1046 2.34 21.76 33.01
N ALA A 1047 1.03 21.76 33.22
CA ALA A 1047 0.18 22.91 32.92
C ALA A 1047 0.50 24.12 33.82
N VAL A 1048 0.67 23.92 35.13
CA VAL A 1048 0.99 25.00 36.08
C VAL A 1048 2.37 25.63 35.82
N ARG A 1049 3.35 24.86 35.36
CA ARG A 1049 4.65 25.40 34.90
C ARG A 1049 4.52 26.28 33.64
N HIS A 1050 3.37 26.23 32.95
CA HIS A 1050 3.00 27.10 31.82
C HIS A 1050 1.80 28.02 32.18
N ASP A 1051 1.76 28.50 33.43
CA ASP A 1051 0.84 29.51 33.94
C ASP A 1051 -0.66 29.11 34.01
N VAL A 1052 -1.01 27.84 33.72
CA VAL A 1052 -2.41 27.37 33.79
C VAL A 1052 -2.91 27.39 35.25
N PRO A 1053 -4.07 28.02 35.55
CA PRO A 1053 -4.50 28.27 36.92
C PRO A 1053 -5.18 27.04 37.55
N PHE A 1054 -4.40 26.00 37.87
CA PHE A 1054 -4.88 24.83 38.62
C PHE A 1054 -4.57 24.89 40.11
N LYS A 1055 -5.61 24.70 40.93
CA LYS A 1055 -5.54 24.47 42.38
C LYS A 1055 -4.64 23.27 42.70
N LEU A 1056 -4.18 23.19 43.95
CA LEU A 1056 -3.53 21.99 44.48
C LEU A 1056 -4.54 20.84 44.58
N ILE A 1057 -4.09 19.61 44.35
CA ILE A 1057 -4.94 18.43 44.51
C ILE A 1057 -5.23 18.21 46.00
N PRO A 1058 -6.50 18.20 46.44
CA PRO A 1058 -6.84 18.02 47.84
C PRO A 1058 -6.57 16.59 48.31
N ASP A 1059 -6.11 16.43 49.56
CA ASP A 1059 -5.85 15.11 50.16
C ASP A 1059 -7.14 14.41 50.63
N ILE A 1060 -7.99 14.05 49.67
CA ILE A 1060 -9.22 13.27 49.88
C ILE A 1060 -9.07 11.83 49.41
N PRO A 1061 -9.79 10.85 50.00
CA PRO A 1061 -9.63 9.42 49.69
C PRO A 1061 -9.74 9.07 48.20
N THR A 1062 -10.59 9.76 47.44
CA THR A 1062 -10.82 9.53 46.01
C THR A 1062 -9.70 10.05 45.09
N LEU A 1063 -8.76 10.86 45.60
CA LEU A 1063 -7.66 11.45 44.82
C LEU A 1063 -6.27 11.10 45.37
N ARG A 1064 -6.19 10.43 46.53
CA ARG A 1064 -4.95 9.99 47.17
C ARG A 1064 -4.31 8.83 46.39
N LEU A 1065 -2.98 8.87 46.22
CA LEU A 1065 -2.24 7.73 45.66
C LEU A 1065 -2.04 6.66 46.75
N PRO A 1066 -2.16 5.35 46.41
CA PRO A 1066 -1.62 4.28 47.23
C PRO A 1066 -0.11 4.45 47.47
N ASP A 1067 0.39 4.09 48.65
CA ASP A 1067 1.80 4.23 49.04
C ASP A 1067 2.79 3.60 48.02
N GLU A 1068 2.36 2.52 47.35
CA GLU A 1068 3.15 1.83 46.34
C GLU A 1068 3.20 2.53 44.97
N LEU A 1069 2.28 3.45 44.68
CA LEU A 1069 2.31 4.31 43.49
C LEU A 1069 3.08 5.62 43.72
N GLU A 1070 3.22 6.10 44.95
CA GLU A 1070 3.94 7.32 45.29
C GLU A 1070 5.41 7.38 44.79
N PRO A 1071 6.26 6.33 44.91
CA PRO A 1071 7.61 6.35 44.34
C PRO A 1071 7.61 6.26 42.81
N ILE A 1072 6.62 5.60 42.21
CA ILE A 1072 6.44 5.48 40.76
C ILE A 1072 6.03 6.83 40.17
N HIS A 1073 5.10 7.52 40.83
CA HIS A 1073 4.65 8.87 40.49
C HIS A 1073 5.82 9.85 40.40
N LYS A 1074 6.69 9.89 41.43
CA LYS A 1074 7.85 10.79 41.45
C LYS A 1074 8.80 10.57 40.27
N LYS A 1075 9.04 9.31 39.89
CA LYS A 1075 9.89 8.95 38.73
C LYS A 1075 9.25 9.34 37.40
N LEU A 1076 7.97 9.01 37.20
CA LEU A 1076 7.25 9.36 35.98
C LEU A 1076 7.06 10.87 35.84
N GLN A 1077 6.89 11.60 36.94
CA GLN A 1077 6.83 13.06 36.92
C GLN A 1077 8.19 13.69 36.59
N ALA A 1078 9.29 13.24 37.21
CA ALA A 1078 10.63 13.73 36.87
C ALA A 1078 10.97 13.50 35.37
N TYR A 1079 10.59 12.34 34.83
CA TYR A 1079 10.70 12.05 33.40
C TYR A 1079 9.83 12.99 32.55
N ALA A 1080 8.55 13.16 32.91
CA ALA A 1080 7.61 14.03 32.21
C ALA A 1080 8.06 15.51 32.15
N LEU A 1081 8.75 15.96 33.20
CA LEU A 1081 9.24 17.32 33.35
C LEU A 1081 10.60 17.55 32.67
N GLY A 1082 11.20 16.52 32.08
CA GLY A 1082 12.55 16.58 31.49
C GLY A 1082 13.68 16.61 32.52
N GLU A 1083 13.38 16.36 33.81
CA GLU A 1083 14.37 16.28 34.90
C GLU A 1083 15.18 14.97 34.81
N THR A 1084 14.63 13.93 34.17
CA THR A 1084 15.34 12.71 33.75
C THR A 1084 15.05 12.36 32.28
N THR A 1085 16.04 11.82 31.56
CA THR A 1085 15.88 11.40 30.15
C THR A 1085 15.22 10.03 29.97
N VAL A 1086 14.89 9.33 31.06
CA VAL A 1086 14.27 8.00 31.08
C VAL A 1086 13.25 7.88 32.22
N GLU A 1087 12.26 7.00 32.07
CA GLU A 1087 11.17 6.80 33.06
C GLU A 1087 11.63 6.31 34.45
N GLY A 1088 12.87 5.84 34.59
CA GLY A 1088 13.48 5.48 35.88
C GLY A 1088 12.87 4.28 36.63
N LEU A 1089 11.84 3.62 36.07
CA LEU A 1089 11.17 2.49 36.72
C LEU A 1089 12.06 1.25 36.80
N THR A 1090 12.02 0.57 37.94
CA THR A 1090 12.68 -0.72 38.17
C THR A 1090 11.87 -1.86 37.57
N HIS A 1091 12.47 -3.05 37.45
CA HIS A 1091 11.76 -4.25 37.01
C HIS A 1091 10.61 -4.63 37.96
N GLN A 1092 10.79 -4.43 39.27
CA GLN A 1092 9.76 -4.70 40.28
C GLN A 1092 8.58 -3.74 40.15
N GLU A 1093 8.83 -2.44 39.97
CA GLU A 1093 7.76 -1.45 39.74
C GLU A 1093 7.00 -1.72 38.43
N ARG A 1094 7.69 -2.07 37.34
CA ARG A 1094 7.00 -2.47 36.08
C ARG A 1094 6.14 -3.72 36.24
N ALA A 1095 6.58 -4.70 37.03
CA ALA A 1095 5.80 -5.92 37.33
C ALA A 1095 4.59 -5.62 38.25
N LEU A 1096 4.75 -4.74 39.25
CA LEU A 1096 3.65 -4.27 40.09
C LEU A 1096 2.58 -3.55 39.26
N LEU A 1097 2.99 -2.64 38.37
CA LEU A 1097 2.07 -1.95 37.47
C LEU A 1097 1.30 -2.95 36.59
N ARG A 1098 2.00 -3.85 35.88
CA ARG A 1098 1.36 -4.86 35.01
C ARG A 1098 0.40 -5.82 35.73
N SER A 1099 0.74 -6.21 36.95
CA SER A 1099 -0.05 -7.20 37.70
C SER A 1099 -1.27 -6.61 38.41
N ARG A 1100 -1.27 -5.31 38.75
CA ARG A 1100 -2.28 -4.69 39.62
C ARG A 1100 -2.97 -3.45 39.04
N TYR A 1101 -2.29 -2.64 38.23
CA TYR A 1101 -2.74 -1.29 37.86
C TYR A 1101 -2.90 -1.02 36.36
N ILE A 1102 -2.21 -1.78 35.51
CA ILE A 1102 -2.33 -1.67 34.05
C ILE A 1102 -3.38 -2.66 33.57
N HIS A 1103 -4.41 -2.16 32.91
CA HIS A 1103 -5.45 -2.98 32.29
C HIS A 1103 -4.93 -3.70 31.04
N ILE A 1104 -5.54 -4.82 30.66
CA ILE A 1104 -5.23 -5.50 29.39
C ILE A 1104 -6.07 -4.83 28.30
N SER A 1105 -5.40 -4.00 27.48
CA SER A 1105 -6.01 -3.25 26.39
C SER A 1105 -6.81 -4.14 25.43
N ALA A 1106 -6.17 -5.17 24.87
CA ALA A 1106 -6.77 -5.98 23.82
C ALA A 1106 -7.38 -7.31 24.31
N SER A 1107 -8.58 -7.61 23.82
CA SER A 1107 -9.29 -8.87 24.07
C SER A 1107 -10.19 -9.28 22.91
N TRP A 1108 -10.49 -10.56 22.83
CA TRP A 1108 -11.44 -11.17 21.88
C TRP A 1108 -12.83 -11.34 22.50
N ASN A 1109 -13.22 -10.45 23.40
CA ASN A 1109 -14.61 -10.36 23.85
C ASN A 1109 -15.48 -9.86 22.67
N ALA A 1110 -16.55 -10.59 22.36
CA ALA A 1110 -17.55 -10.16 21.40
C ALA A 1110 -18.28 -8.91 21.90
N ALA A 1111 -18.70 -8.02 20.99
CA ALA A 1111 -19.68 -6.99 21.32
C ALA A 1111 -20.98 -7.62 21.87
N ARG A 1112 -21.62 -6.95 22.82
CA ARG A 1112 -22.87 -7.39 23.44
C ARG A 1112 -23.93 -7.69 22.36
N ASP A 1113 -24.74 -8.73 22.58
CA ASP A 1113 -25.75 -9.26 21.65
C ASP A 1113 -25.24 -10.00 20.37
N PHE A 1114 -23.93 -10.04 20.09
CA PHE A 1114 -23.36 -10.75 18.91
C PHE A 1114 -22.91 -12.20 19.16
N ASN A 1115 -23.20 -12.79 20.33
CA ASN A 1115 -22.74 -14.14 20.72
C ASN A 1115 -23.45 -15.32 19.99
N SER A 1116 -24.23 -15.08 18.93
CA SER A 1116 -25.10 -16.11 18.33
C SER A 1116 -25.27 -16.08 16.80
N SER A 1117 -24.18 -15.97 16.00
CA SER A 1117 -24.19 -16.55 14.64
C SER A 1117 -22.78 -16.87 14.12
N ASP A 1118 -22.65 -17.93 13.32
CA ASP A 1118 -21.35 -18.51 12.91
C ASP A 1118 -20.56 -17.68 11.87
N MET A 1119 -20.91 -16.40 11.61
CA MET A 1119 -20.30 -15.59 10.52
C MET A 1119 -20.16 -14.06 10.78
N SER A 1120 -20.46 -13.51 11.97
CA SER A 1120 -20.36 -12.03 12.19
C SER A 1120 -20.06 -11.56 13.62
N VAL A 1121 -19.13 -12.19 14.33
CA VAL A 1121 -18.70 -11.71 15.65
C VAL A 1121 -17.77 -10.50 15.50
N PHE A 1122 -18.26 -9.31 15.88
CA PHE A 1122 -17.49 -8.07 15.87
C PHE A 1122 -16.70 -7.92 17.19
N PHE A 1123 -15.37 -7.90 17.11
CA PHE A 1123 -14.47 -7.79 18.26
C PHE A 1123 -13.91 -6.36 18.35
N ILE A 1124 -14.60 -5.47 19.09
CA ILE A 1124 -14.24 -4.04 19.18
C ILE A 1124 -12.83 -3.86 19.78
N ASN A 1125 -12.50 -4.65 20.81
CA ASN A 1125 -11.22 -4.57 21.53
C ASN A 1125 -10.15 -5.53 20.99
N ARG A 1126 -10.26 -6.03 19.75
CA ARG A 1126 -9.26 -6.98 19.21
C ARG A 1126 -7.84 -6.36 19.14
N PRO A 1127 -6.78 -7.17 19.36
CA PRO A 1127 -5.41 -6.70 19.19
C PRO A 1127 -5.13 -6.32 17.74
N ALA A 1128 -4.35 -5.27 17.56
CA ALA A 1128 -3.81 -4.87 16.28
C ALA A 1128 -2.80 -5.90 15.74
N GLN A 1129 -2.46 -5.78 14.45
CA GLN A 1129 -1.42 -6.61 13.82
C GLN A 1129 -0.11 -6.53 14.61
N ASP A 1130 0.58 -7.67 14.73
CA ASP A 1130 1.80 -7.87 15.52
C ASP A 1130 1.74 -7.46 17.01
N ASN A 1131 0.56 -7.22 17.58
CA ASN A 1131 0.36 -6.60 18.89
C ASN A 1131 1.02 -5.21 19.00
N LYS A 1132 1.06 -4.45 17.91
CA LYS A 1132 1.53 -3.06 17.90
C LYS A 1132 0.37 -2.14 17.56
N ARG A 1133 0.17 -1.12 18.39
CA ARG A 1133 -0.83 -0.08 18.16
C ARG A 1133 -0.63 0.57 16.78
N VAL A 1134 -1.73 0.85 16.09
CA VAL A 1134 -1.69 1.69 14.89
C VAL A 1134 -1.39 3.13 15.33
N VAL A 1135 -0.41 3.76 14.69
CA VAL A 1135 -0.02 5.16 14.96
C VAL A 1135 -0.07 5.93 13.65
N HIS A 1136 -0.83 7.01 13.65
CA HIS A 1136 -0.93 7.99 12.57
C HIS A 1136 -0.13 9.24 12.96
N PRO A 1137 0.65 9.83 12.03
CA PRO A 1137 1.41 11.06 12.28
C PRO A 1137 0.50 12.29 12.50
N ASN A 1138 1.12 13.43 12.83
CA ASN A 1138 0.47 14.74 12.96
C ASN A 1138 0.24 15.38 11.58
N GLU A 1139 -0.56 14.71 10.74
CA GLU A 1139 -0.93 15.12 9.37
C GLU A 1139 -2.33 15.75 9.30
#